data_AF-A0A6A4BEN4-F1
#
_entry.id   AF-A0A6A4BEN4-F1
#
_cell.length_a   1.000
_cell.length_b   1.000
_cell.length_c   1.000
_cell.angle_alpha   90.00
_cell.angle_beta   90.00
_cell.angle_gamma   90.00
#
_symmetry.space_group_name_H-M   'P 1'
#
loop_
_entity.id
_entity.type
_entity.pdbx_description
1 polymer ?
#
loop_
_entity_poly.entity_id
_entity_poly.type
_entity_poly.pdbx_seq_one_letter_code
_entity_poly.pdbx_strand_id
1 'polypeptide(L)'
;MTLHRSWLALLLLAAFAAIASSSPQQRRQLSANDQELYARLLEEQADNTAACNASASSSVLSTYLSALPSVAGLQGCIATNIAQLYPSIAGSGSQCNLTTLSSLVAGDSDDSAAFTQVLNLLAAGVVSSSSSGSGSVDLASALSSWGKDSSSLQGFCNVMNTQAGPCVEALLPELISLLDSDAPCCSELNGYLEVAKLIVPTGQTLEQTLLSVIDGLHRTMCTTTSSDAQLCSVSLSSYLSGVVTSTESSLLGAIVFQAGVPLYAASESDVCSSLETSSLASGLASGKDISYYAASCCASALSSFLESVDALVTHLSGNSMAELFTLITGRQDAATQFASLYSTIPGCSFSSTCTSPSFAISSASSSVGSSSSSAAATSKTLSPENVTCTLVNFCDGDDVCSKVCEAGTALIEPWVARAIAYQRNLSYAETLCYAELPATHNSVITRARGYGNRDQLFNAKLNASNSASYMRTSNQFLSLTDQLDLGVRFLELDVHYFASSLRSAHCSEFGIAFVDDAAAALLSALGSVLDASGEDSTVQWTSALVGCLPSLSGIKADEQRLHNESLAEVATWLSSHPNDLVVIYTEIGDEVASFSQTDALLKLYTTVFGDLLFSPSDLDTAGGDWNSFTLDELIGRGKQVILVATPEANDRMFYMRELCAGWADVPSSTAGSSGTFFGETMNAGSLVRAFKSELHYATLSEDALSGGSVEVDTATEPGHVNASSLPVFVAAGVNVLAPDELDGTVMAALVWSWAEDEPHVDTATAVQLSAADGRWYGVADSASISHVACVSSSNRTTWEVVAQGSSCPDGYAAGAPRLAVENAALRVALQMEASDATAQLDVDLSNFPAISAADQAAYDAGDTSSSQSRVGADGTAGSTVSSSTAVATATWSLAAAAIVLALAIY
;
A
#
# COMPACT_ATOMS: atom_id res chain seq x y z
N MET A 1 -16.53 -10.92 -11.10
CA MET A 1 -16.13 -10.54 -12.48
C MET A 1 -14.93 -9.61 -12.37
N THR A 2 -14.30 -9.23 -13.48
CA THR A 2 -13.21 -8.20 -13.57
C THR A 2 -12.02 -8.41 -12.63
N LEU A 3 -10.99 -9.11 -13.13
CA LEU A 3 -9.65 -9.16 -12.56
C LEU A 3 -8.66 -8.94 -13.73
N HIS A 4 -8.56 -7.69 -14.20
CA HIS A 4 -7.99 -7.28 -15.50
C HIS A 4 -7.30 -5.89 -15.42
N ARG A 5 -6.49 -5.63 -14.38
CA ARG A 5 -6.07 -4.25 -14.00
C ARG A 5 -4.56 -3.99 -13.80
N SER A 6 -3.69 -4.73 -14.48
CA SER A 6 -2.28 -4.34 -14.68
C SER A 6 -1.97 -4.31 -16.18
N TRP A 7 -2.10 -3.16 -16.85
CA TRP A 7 -1.97 -3.14 -18.32
C TRP A 7 -1.20 -1.97 -18.98
N LEU A 8 -0.98 -0.77 -18.40
CA LEU A 8 -0.64 0.40 -19.26
C LEU A 8 0.73 0.41 -19.95
N ALA A 9 1.83 0.08 -19.27
CA ALA A 9 3.16 0.06 -19.90
C ALA A 9 3.19 -0.91 -21.11
N LEU A 10 2.43 -1.99 -21.01
CA LEU A 10 2.24 -2.97 -22.08
C LEU A 10 0.96 -2.77 -22.90
N LEU A 11 0.09 -1.79 -22.61
CA LEU A 11 -0.92 -1.30 -23.55
C LEU A 11 -0.27 -0.41 -24.61
N LEU A 12 0.83 0.26 -24.29
CA LEU A 12 1.67 0.90 -25.29
C LEU A 12 2.32 -0.13 -26.21
N LEU A 13 3.03 -1.11 -25.65
CA LEU A 13 3.68 -2.17 -26.44
C LEU A 13 2.66 -3.10 -27.13
N ALA A 14 1.53 -3.45 -26.50
CA ALA A 14 0.48 -4.29 -27.09
C ALA A 14 -0.55 -3.51 -27.94
N ALA A 15 -0.62 -2.19 -27.87
CA ALA A 15 -1.22 -1.39 -28.95
C ALA A 15 -0.36 -1.43 -30.23
N PHE A 16 0.91 -1.85 -30.14
CA PHE A 16 1.74 -2.22 -31.28
C PHE A 16 1.81 -3.73 -31.56
N ALA A 17 1.51 -4.60 -30.57
CA ALA A 17 1.59 -6.06 -30.69
C ALA A 17 0.24 -6.74 -31.00
N ALA A 18 -0.80 -6.55 -30.18
CA ALA A 18 -2.03 -7.34 -30.26
C ALA A 18 -2.78 -7.13 -31.58
N ILE A 19 -2.57 -5.97 -32.21
CA ILE A 19 -3.05 -5.67 -33.55
C ILE A 19 -2.70 -6.76 -34.58
N ALA A 20 -1.66 -7.58 -34.33
CA ALA A 20 -1.21 -8.75 -35.11
C ALA A 20 -2.25 -9.90 -35.30
N SER A 21 -3.57 -9.63 -35.28
CA SER A 21 -4.59 -10.68 -35.32
C SER A 21 -5.92 -10.31 -36.02
N SER A 22 -5.98 -10.42 -37.36
CA SER A 22 -7.10 -11.08 -38.09
C SER A 22 -6.90 -11.06 -39.62
N SER A 23 -7.98 -11.25 -40.41
CA SER A 23 -7.90 -11.97 -41.70
C SER A 23 -7.58 -11.12 -42.95
N PRO A 24 -7.00 -11.69 -44.03
CA PRO A 24 -6.35 -10.93 -45.12
C PRO A 24 -7.25 -10.14 -46.10
N GLN A 25 -8.52 -9.91 -45.81
CA GLN A 25 -9.53 -9.49 -46.79
C GLN A 25 -9.94 -8.01 -46.76
N GLN A 26 -9.00 -7.06 -46.97
CA GLN A 26 -9.28 -5.79 -47.73
C GLN A 26 -8.05 -4.87 -47.94
N ARG A 27 -6.95 -5.36 -48.53
CA ARG A 27 -5.87 -4.47 -49.01
C ARG A 27 -6.30 -3.63 -50.22
N ARG A 28 -6.69 -2.36 -50.03
CA ARG A 28 -6.58 -1.26 -51.04
C ARG A 28 -6.94 0.15 -50.53
N GLN A 29 -6.23 1.13 -51.06
CA GLN A 29 -6.51 2.59 -51.03
C GLN A 29 -6.38 3.33 -49.68
N LEU A 30 -5.15 3.52 -49.22
CA LEU A 30 -4.75 4.73 -48.49
C LEU A 30 -3.54 5.39 -49.18
N SER A 31 -3.82 6.34 -50.06
CA SER A 31 -2.91 7.43 -50.43
C SER A 31 -3.70 8.55 -51.10
N ALA A 32 -3.26 9.80 -50.89
CA ALA A 32 -3.82 11.04 -51.46
C ALA A 32 -5.20 11.50 -50.95
N ASN A 33 -5.66 11.08 -49.77
CA ASN A 33 -6.92 11.60 -49.18
C ASN A 33 -6.88 11.84 -47.66
N ASP A 34 -5.68 11.98 -47.11
CA ASP A 34 -5.38 12.15 -45.68
C ASP A 34 -6.14 13.31 -45.01
N GLN A 35 -6.33 14.43 -45.71
CA GLN A 35 -7.10 15.56 -45.20
C GLN A 35 -8.61 15.29 -45.13
N GLU A 36 -9.17 14.41 -45.98
CA GLU A 36 -10.58 14.03 -45.89
C GLU A 36 -10.81 13.02 -44.76
N LEU A 37 -9.83 12.15 -44.50
CA LEU A 37 -9.83 11.27 -43.33
C LEU A 37 -9.79 12.08 -42.03
N TYR A 38 -8.83 13.00 -41.90
CA TYR A 38 -8.71 13.91 -40.75
C TYR A 38 -9.99 14.73 -40.51
N ALA A 39 -10.63 15.24 -41.58
CA ALA A 39 -11.87 16.00 -41.46
C ALA A 39 -13.06 15.18 -40.93
N ARG A 40 -13.16 13.88 -41.28
CA ARG A 40 -14.21 12.97 -40.78
C ARG A 40 -13.99 12.57 -39.33
N LEU A 41 -12.73 12.35 -38.94
CA LEU A 41 -12.36 11.96 -37.56
C LEU A 41 -12.64 13.06 -36.52
N LEU A 42 -12.90 14.30 -36.95
CA LEU A 42 -13.37 15.39 -36.09
C LEU A 42 -14.89 15.37 -35.83
N GLU A 43 -15.67 14.53 -36.53
CA GLU A 43 -17.14 14.44 -36.36
C GLU A 43 -17.57 13.32 -35.38
N GLU A 44 -16.67 12.44 -34.94
CA GLU A 44 -17.00 11.19 -34.21
C GLU A 44 -16.79 11.25 -32.68
N GLN A 45 -16.68 12.43 -32.07
CA GLN A 45 -16.43 12.56 -30.62
C GLN A 45 -17.60 12.08 -29.73
N ALA A 46 -17.27 11.30 -28.71
CA ALA A 46 -18.21 10.59 -27.83
C ALA A 46 -17.83 10.73 -26.34
N ASP A 47 -18.83 10.77 -25.47
CA ASP A 47 -18.71 11.27 -24.09
C ASP A 47 -19.37 10.37 -23.02
N ASN A 48 -19.52 9.07 -23.31
CA ASN A 48 -19.91 8.05 -22.32
C ASN A 48 -19.50 6.65 -22.79
N THR A 49 -19.33 5.69 -21.86
CA THR A 49 -18.77 4.35 -22.13
C THR A 49 -19.47 3.58 -23.26
N ALA A 50 -20.80 3.69 -23.38
CA ALA A 50 -21.54 3.03 -24.45
C ALA A 50 -21.26 3.67 -25.82
N ALA A 51 -21.13 5.00 -25.87
CA ALA A 51 -20.74 5.74 -27.06
C ALA A 51 -19.24 5.57 -27.41
N CYS A 52 -18.36 5.41 -26.41
CA CYS A 52 -16.93 5.10 -26.59
C CYS A 52 -16.71 3.71 -27.21
N ASN A 53 -17.45 2.70 -26.74
CA ASN A 53 -17.41 1.37 -27.35
C ASN A 53 -18.06 1.36 -28.74
N ALA A 54 -19.06 2.22 -28.96
CA ALA A 54 -19.65 2.42 -30.28
C ALA A 54 -18.67 3.08 -31.26
N SER A 55 -17.95 4.14 -30.87
CA SER A 55 -17.01 4.86 -31.75
C SER A 55 -15.91 3.95 -32.30
N ALA A 56 -15.35 3.08 -31.46
CA ALA A 56 -14.40 2.05 -31.91
C ALA A 56 -14.97 1.11 -32.99
N SER A 57 -16.24 0.74 -32.87
CA SER A 57 -16.93 -0.15 -33.81
C SER A 57 -17.41 0.54 -35.09
N SER A 58 -17.69 1.85 -35.05
CA SER A 58 -18.16 2.63 -36.20
C SER A 58 -17.04 3.31 -36.98
N SER A 59 -15.89 3.56 -36.35
CA SER A 59 -14.77 4.28 -36.94
C SER A 59 -14.28 3.67 -38.25
N VAL A 60 -13.76 4.51 -39.13
CA VAL A 60 -13.04 4.13 -40.35
C VAL A 60 -11.83 3.23 -40.05
N LEU A 61 -11.30 3.26 -38.82
CA LEU A 61 -10.21 2.40 -38.35
C LEU A 61 -10.67 1.13 -37.60
N SER A 62 -11.97 0.86 -37.51
CA SER A 62 -12.56 -0.24 -36.72
C SER A 62 -11.89 -1.60 -36.89
N THR A 63 -11.46 -1.98 -38.11
CA THR A 63 -10.71 -3.23 -38.33
C THR A 63 -9.37 -3.26 -37.58
N TYR A 64 -8.60 -2.17 -37.61
CA TYR A 64 -7.35 -2.05 -36.87
C TYR A 64 -7.59 -1.96 -35.36
N LEU A 65 -8.57 -1.13 -34.96
CA LEU A 65 -8.95 -0.97 -33.55
C LEU A 65 -9.42 -2.29 -32.92
N SER A 66 -10.13 -3.14 -33.67
CA SER A 66 -10.66 -4.41 -33.18
C SER A 66 -9.61 -5.44 -32.78
N ALA A 67 -8.36 -5.28 -33.25
CA ALA A 67 -7.23 -6.13 -32.88
C ALA A 67 -6.35 -5.51 -31.77
N LEU A 68 -6.51 -4.23 -31.43
CA LEU A 68 -5.97 -3.69 -30.17
C LEU A 68 -6.65 -4.38 -28.97
N PRO A 69 -6.01 -4.46 -27.79
CA PRO A 69 -6.68 -4.96 -26.59
C PRO A 69 -7.93 -4.12 -26.28
N SER A 70 -9.05 -4.77 -25.95
CA SER A 70 -10.28 -4.10 -25.51
C SER A 70 -10.23 -3.59 -24.05
N VAL A 71 -9.11 -3.84 -23.37
CA VAL A 71 -8.88 -3.48 -21.97
C VAL A 71 -8.93 -1.96 -21.77
N ALA A 72 -9.51 -1.54 -20.65
CA ALA A 72 -9.58 -0.16 -20.21
C ALA A 72 -10.19 0.83 -21.23
N GLY A 73 -10.95 0.33 -22.20
CA GLY A 73 -11.53 1.16 -23.27
C GLY A 73 -10.51 1.67 -24.29
N LEU A 74 -9.28 1.11 -24.37
CA LEU A 74 -8.22 1.56 -25.31
C LEU A 74 -8.73 1.76 -26.74
N GLN A 75 -9.51 0.81 -27.25
CA GLN A 75 -10.11 0.89 -28.58
C GLN A 75 -10.96 2.17 -28.75
N GLY A 76 -11.76 2.54 -27.75
CA GLY A 76 -12.59 3.75 -27.74
C GLY A 76 -11.80 5.04 -27.49
N CYS A 77 -10.82 5.01 -26.58
CA CYS A 77 -9.89 6.12 -26.33
C CYS A 77 -9.16 6.52 -27.63
N ILE A 78 -8.56 5.56 -28.33
CA ILE A 78 -7.86 5.80 -29.59
C ILE A 78 -8.86 6.19 -30.70
N ALA A 79 -10.02 5.54 -30.82
CA ALA A 79 -11.03 5.90 -31.82
C ALA A 79 -11.50 7.36 -31.70
N THR A 80 -11.81 7.80 -30.49
CA THR A 80 -12.32 9.14 -30.19
C THR A 80 -11.26 10.25 -30.32
N ASN A 81 -9.96 9.90 -30.20
CA ASN A 81 -8.86 10.86 -30.14
C ASN A 81 -7.78 10.70 -31.21
N ILE A 82 -7.97 9.82 -32.20
CA ILE A 82 -7.01 9.59 -33.29
C ILE A 82 -6.59 10.87 -34.02
N ALA A 83 -7.46 11.90 -34.08
CA ALA A 83 -7.12 13.21 -34.64
C ALA A 83 -5.98 13.94 -33.91
N GLN A 84 -5.74 13.61 -32.62
CA GLN A 84 -4.62 14.12 -31.82
C GLN A 84 -3.32 13.37 -32.11
N LEU A 85 -3.39 12.05 -32.36
CA LEU A 85 -2.24 11.18 -32.66
C LEU A 85 -1.80 11.28 -34.13
N TYR A 86 -2.73 11.57 -35.05
CA TYR A 86 -2.51 11.59 -36.50
C TYR A 86 -1.38 12.54 -36.97
N PRO A 87 -1.21 13.77 -36.42
CA PRO A 87 -0.12 14.66 -36.80
C PRO A 87 1.28 14.04 -36.68
N SER A 88 1.51 13.20 -35.66
CA SER A 88 2.82 12.59 -35.39
C SER A 88 3.01 11.28 -36.16
N ILE A 89 1.93 10.53 -36.42
CA ILE A 89 1.90 9.45 -37.44
C ILE A 89 2.27 10.02 -38.83
N ALA A 90 1.75 11.18 -39.20
CA ALA A 90 2.06 11.85 -40.47
C ALA A 90 3.45 12.52 -40.47
N GLY A 91 3.89 13.04 -39.33
CA GLY A 91 5.18 13.73 -39.16
C GLY A 91 6.40 12.82 -39.20
N SER A 92 6.27 11.55 -38.78
CA SER A 92 7.35 10.54 -38.80
C SER A 92 7.81 10.12 -40.22
N GLY A 93 7.10 10.55 -41.26
CA GLY A 93 7.41 10.23 -42.65
C GLY A 93 7.29 8.74 -42.96
N SER A 94 8.36 8.13 -43.47
CA SER A 94 8.35 6.71 -43.84
C SER A 94 8.55 5.76 -42.65
N GLN A 95 8.90 6.26 -41.45
CA GLN A 95 9.33 5.41 -40.34
C GLN A 95 8.16 4.91 -39.47
N CYS A 96 7.15 5.71 -39.15
CA CYS A 96 5.92 5.25 -38.49
C CYS A 96 4.63 5.88 -39.06
N ASN A 97 4.25 5.45 -40.26
CA ASN A 97 2.98 5.85 -40.89
C ASN A 97 1.91 4.74 -40.74
N LEU A 98 0.67 5.03 -41.13
CA LEU A 98 -0.44 4.08 -41.11
C LEU A 98 -0.17 2.75 -41.86
N THR A 99 0.72 2.72 -42.85
CA THR A 99 1.09 1.48 -43.54
C THR A 99 2.09 0.66 -42.73
N THR A 100 3.04 1.31 -42.04
CA THR A 100 3.92 0.66 -41.05
C THR A 100 3.09 0.04 -39.93
N LEU A 101 2.16 0.82 -39.35
CA LEU A 101 1.24 0.33 -38.33
C LEU A 101 0.39 -0.83 -38.88
N SER A 102 -0.19 -0.71 -40.08
CA SER A 102 -0.92 -1.79 -40.75
C SER A 102 -0.07 -3.05 -41.04
N SER A 103 1.25 -2.93 -41.13
CA SER A 103 2.17 -4.07 -41.34
C SER A 103 2.41 -4.84 -40.03
N LEU A 104 2.57 -4.10 -38.92
CA LEU A 104 2.55 -4.66 -37.56
C LEU A 104 1.19 -5.33 -37.26
N VAL A 105 0.07 -4.71 -37.70
CA VAL A 105 -1.30 -5.28 -37.57
C VAL A 105 -1.48 -6.58 -38.34
N ALA A 106 -1.09 -6.63 -39.61
CA ALA A 106 -1.57 -7.71 -40.47
C ALA A 106 -0.87 -9.05 -40.23
N GLY A 107 0.26 -9.09 -39.51
CA GLY A 107 1.15 -10.26 -39.46
C GLY A 107 1.63 -10.65 -40.86
N ASP A 108 1.66 -9.69 -41.80
CA ASP A 108 1.70 -9.90 -43.26
C ASP A 108 3.07 -10.40 -43.79
N SER A 109 4.02 -10.62 -42.89
CA SER A 109 5.39 -11.10 -43.13
C SER A 109 5.87 -12.04 -42.03
N ASP A 110 6.81 -12.93 -42.37
CA ASP A 110 7.43 -13.86 -41.41
C ASP A 110 8.08 -13.10 -40.23
N ASP A 111 8.73 -11.97 -40.51
CA ASP A 111 9.33 -11.08 -39.51
C ASP A 111 8.29 -10.51 -38.52
N SER A 112 7.10 -10.10 -39.00
CA SER A 112 6.01 -9.62 -38.13
C SER A 112 5.36 -10.74 -37.30
N ALA A 113 5.27 -11.96 -37.84
CA ALA A 113 4.80 -13.12 -37.09
C ALA A 113 5.80 -13.51 -35.99
N ALA A 114 7.10 -13.46 -36.31
CA ALA A 114 8.20 -13.66 -35.37
C ALA A 114 8.25 -12.59 -34.26
N PHE A 115 8.07 -11.31 -34.61
CA PHE A 115 7.94 -10.22 -33.64
C PHE A 115 6.79 -10.48 -32.65
N THR A 116 5.62 -10.87 -33.17
CA THR A 116 4.45 -11.20 -32.35
C THR A 116 4.70 -12.42 -31.46
N GLN A 117 5.36 -13.47 -31.97
CA GLN A 117 5.73 -14.65 -31.18
C GLN A 117 6.63 -14.29 -30.00
N VAL A 118 7.67 -13.49 -30.24
CA VAL A 118 8.62 -13.07 -29.20
C VAL A 118 7.93 -12.14 -28.19
N LEU A 119 7.14 -11.16 -28.65
CA LEU A 119 6.46 -10.20 -27.77
C LEU A 119 5.35 -10.84 -26.93
N ASN A 120 4.64 -11.86 -27.45
CA ASN A 120 3.71 -12.66 -26.66
C ASN A 120 4.40 -13.50 -25.57
N LEU A 121 5.69 -13.83 -25.72
CA LEU A 121 6.48 -14.52 -24.69
C LEU A 121 7.18 -13.54 -23.72
N LEU A 122 7.52 -12.33 -24.17
CA LEU A 122 7.92 -11.22 -23.29
C LEU A 122 6.78 -10.77 -22.36
N ALA A 123 5.53 -10.97 -22.77
CA ALA A 123 4.29 -10.63 -22.05
C ALA A 123 3.46 -11.88 -21.67
N ALA A 124 4.10 -13.04 -21.57
CA ALA A 124 3.46 -14.28 -21.12
C ALA A 124 3.38 -14.26 -19.59
N GLY A 125 2.28 -13.69 -19.08
CA GLY A 125 2.09 -13.43 -17.66
C GLY A 125 0.95 -12.44 -17.42
N VAL A 126 1.10 -11.21 -17.91
CA VAL A 126 0.02 -10.19 -17.89
C VAL A 126 -1.24 -10.70 -18.53
N VAL A 127 -1.06 -11.28 -19.72
CA VAL A 127 -2.10 -11.30 -20.75
C VAL A 127 -2.99 -12.50 -20.47
N SER A 128 -3.82 -12.35 -19.43
CA SER A 128 -4.89 -13.26 -19.00
C SER A 128 -6.01 -13.29 -20.04
N SER A 129 -5.63 -13.69 -21.26
CA SER A 129 -6.46 -13.81 -22.44
C SER A 129 -7.41 -14.98 -22.25
N SER A 130 -8.62 -14.68 -21.79
CA SER A 130 -9.71 -15.64 -21.58
C SER A 130 -10.25 -16.27 -22.88
N SER A 131 -9.53 -16.12 -24.00
CA SER A 131 -9.73 -16.83 -25.25
C SER A 131 -9.34 -18.30 -25.12
N SER A 132 -10.34 -19.15 -24.92
CA SER A 132 -10.23 -20.61 -24.99
C SER A 132 -9.90 -21.09 -26.42
N GLY A 133 -8.64 -20.91 -26.83
CA GLY A 133 -8.21 -21.05 -28.22
C GLY A 133 -6.74 -21.44 -28.40
N SER A 134 -6.44 -22.72 -28.19
CA SER A 134 -5.24 -23.43 -28.67
C SER A 134 -3.85 -22.84 -28.36
N GLY A 135 -3.24 -23.31 -27.27
CA GLY A 135 -1.78 -23.45 -27.14
C GLY A 135 -1.09 -22.45 -26.22
N SER A 136 -0.89 -22.83 -24.96
CA SER A 136 0.18 -22.27 -24.13
C SER A 136 1.52 -22.63 -24.78
N VAL A 137 2.26 -21.63 -25.25
CA VAL A 137 3.60 -21.83 -25.83
C VAL A 137 4.57 -22.03 -24.66
N ASP A 138 5.12 -23.23 -24.55
CA ASP A 138 6.18 -23.56 -23.59
C ASP A 138 7.42 -22.68 -23.86
N LEU A 139 7.75 -21.81 -22.89
CA LEU A 139 8.87 -20.89 -22.93
C LEU A 139 10.20 -21.63 -23.13
N ALA A 140 10.43 -22.73 -22.41
CA ALA A 140 11.66 -23.52 -22.53
C ALA A 140 11.79 -24.15 -23.92
N SER A 141 10.70 -24.66 -24.50
CA SER A 141 10.69 -25.13 -25.89
C SER A 141 10.94 -24.01 -26.91
N ALA A 142 10.37 -22.81 -26.71
CA ALA A 142 10.59 -21.67 -27.59
C ALA A 142 12.05 -21.20 -27.56
N LEU A 143 12.59 -20.96 -26.36
CA LEU A 143 14.00 -20.65 -26.10
C LEU A 143 14.94 -21.69 -26.73
N SER A 144 14.66 -22.98 -26.52
CA SER A 144 15.46 -24.06 -27.09
C SER A 144 15.36 -24.11 -28.62
N SER A 145 14.26 -23.67 -29.22
CA SER A 145 14.13 -23.52 -30.67
C SER A 145 14.98 -22.36 -31.18
N TRP A 146 14.89 -21.19 -30.54
CA TRP A 146 15.63 -19.98 -30.94
C TRP A 146 17.14 -20.10 -30.79
N GLY A 147 17.63 -20.88 -29.82
CA GLY A 147 19.04 -21.25 -29.70
C GLY A 147 19.55 -22.21 -30.80
N LYS A 148 18.67 -22.73 -31.66
CA LYS A 148 19.01 -23.63 -32.80
C LYS A 148 18.73 -23.00 -34.16
N ASP A 149 17.68 -22.18 -34.26
CA ASP A 149 17.34 -21.36 -35.42
C ASP A 149 17.00 -19.94 -34.95
N SER A 150 17.86 -18.98 -35.32
CA SER A 150 17.71 -17.57 -34.95
C SER A 150 16.63 -16.83 -35.76
N SER A 151 15.91 -17.49 -36.67
CA SER A 151 14.90 -16.88 -37.54
C SER A 151 13.88 -16.00 -36.79
N SER A 152 13.26 -16.50 -35.71
CA SER A 152 12.31 -15.71 -34.90
C SER A 152 12.96 -14.49 -34.24
N LEU A 153 14.16 -14.64 -33.68
CA LEU A 153 14.89 -13.54 -33.03
C LEU A 153 15.30 -12.47 -34.05
N GLN A 154 15.72 -12.90 -35.24
CA GLN A 154 16.13 -12.02 -36.32
C GLN A 154 14.93 -11.29 -36.94
N GLY A 155 13.77 -11.94 -37.07
CA GLY A 155 12.52 -11.30 -37.45
C GLY A 155 12.05 -10.25 -36.44
N PHE A 156 12.04 -10.58 -35.15
CA PHE A 156 11.77 -9.62 -34.06
C PHE A 156 12.71 -8.41 -34.14
N CYS A 157 14.02 -8.64 -34.30
CA CYS A 157 15.00 -7.56 -34.42
C CYS A 157 14.84 -6.74 -35.71
N ASN A 158 14.51 -7.35 -36.85
CA ASN A 158 14.21 -6.62 -38.07
C ASN A 158 13.01 -5.67 -37.86
N VAL A 159 11.95 -6.14 -37.22
CA VAL A 159 10.75 -5.33 -36.91
C VAL A 159 11.08 -4.21 -35.93
N MET A 160 11.79 -4.49 -34.83
CA MET A 160 12.22 -3.45 -33.88
C MET A 160 13.07 -2.36 -34.55
N ASN A 161 14.00 -2.74 -35.42
CA ASN A 161 14.89 -1.78 -36.08
C ASN A 161 14.25 -0.99 -37.24
N THR A 162 13.16 -1.48 -37.84
CA THR A 162 12.60 -0.87 -39.06
C THR A 162 11.16 -0.36 -38.94
N GLN A 163 10.42 -0.79 -37.91
CA GLN A 163 8.98 -0.51 -37.78
C GLN A 163 8.60 -0.18 -36.33
N ALA A 164 8.79 -1.10 -35.39
CA ALA A 164 8.26 -0.97 -34.02
C ALA A 164 9.03 0.06 -33.18
N GLY A 165 10.36 0.04 -33.15
CA GLY A 165 11.17 1.04 -32.43
C GLY A 165 10.88 2.48 -32.87
N PRO A 166 10.92 2.79 -34.18
CA PRO A 166 10.53 4.11 -34.69
C PRO A 166 9.07 4.50 -34.40
N CYS A 167 8.15 3.54 -34.28
CA CYS A 167 6.77 3.81 -33.87
C CYS A 167 6.64 4.10 -32.38
N VAL A 168 7.37 3.39 -31.51
CA VAL A 168 7.39 3.67 -30.07
C VAL A 168 7.92 5.08 -29.82
N GLU A 169 9.07 5.46 -30.42
CA GLU A 169 9.65 6.80 -30.25
C GLU A 169 8.73 7.92 -30.77
N ALA A 170 7.99 7.68 -31.86
CA ALA A 170 7.11 8.69 -32.46
C ALA A 170 5.72 8.84 -31.78
N LEU A 171 5.25 7.84 -31.02
CA LEU A 171 3.86 7.77 -30.56
C LEU A 171 3.68 7.60 -29.05
N LEU A 172 4.69 7.11 -28.32
CA LEU A 172 4.67 7.05 -26.86
C LEU A 172 4.49 8.44 -26.21
N PRO A 173 5.19 9.52 -26.63
CA PRO A 173 5.01 10.84 -26.01
C PRO A 173 3.60 11.39 -26.20
N GLU A 174 3.02 11.18 -27.39
CA GLU A 174 1.67 11.62 -27.74
C GLU A 174 0.59 10.87 -26.98
N LEU A 175 0.74 9.54 -26.79
CA LEU A 175 -0.22 8.78 -26.01
C LEU A 175 -0.09 9.09 -24.50
N ILE A 176 1.11 9.31 -23.97
CA ILE A 176 1.27 9.82 -22.60
C ILE A 176 0.55 11.16 -22.45
N SER A 177 0.77 12.12 -23.36
CA SER A 177 0.12 13.44 -23.36
C SER A 177 -1.42 13.34 -23.43
N LEU A 178 -1.94 12.47 -24.31
CA LEU A 178 -3.36 12.22 -24.46
C LEU A 178 -3.99 11.67 -23.18
N LEU A 179 -3.33 10.67 -22.56
CA LEU A 179 -3.82 10.04 -21.34
C LEU A 179 -3.68 10.96 -20.11
N ASP A 180 -2.63 11.78 -20.04
CA ASP A 180 -2.40 12.76 -18.97
C ASP A 180 -3.48 13.85 -18.94
N SER A 181 -4.01 14.20 -20.13
CA SER A 181 -5.08 15.18 -20.30
C SER A 181 -6.50 14.69 -19.90
N ASP A 182 -6.64 13.42 -19.47
CA ASP A 182 -7.92 12.73 -19.23
C ASP A 182 -8.92 12.90 -20.39
N ALA A 183 -8.44 12.64 -21.61
CA ALA A 183 -9.21 12.85 -22.83
C ALA A 183 -10.49 11.98 -22.89
N PRO A 184 -11.54 12.39 -23.64
CA PRO A 184 -12.78 11.64 -23.74
C PRO A 184 -12.55 10.18 -24.12
N CYS A 185 -13.24 9.26 -23.42
CA CYS A 185 -13.07 7.81 -23.50
C CYS A 185 -11.74 7.22 -22.96
N CYS A 186 -10.85 8.03 -22.36
CA CYS A 186 -9.54 7.57 -21.89
C CYS A 186 -9.38 7.45 -20.35
N SER A 187 -10.41 7.74 -19.55
CA SER A 187 -10.24 7.92 -18.09
C SER A 187 -9.76 6.68 -17.32
N GLU A 188 -10.15 5.47 -17.71
CA GLU A 188 -9.57 4.25 -17.09
C GLU A 188 -8.07 4.11 -17.40
N LEU A 189 -7.62 4.60 -18.56
CA LEU A 189 -6.21 4.63 -18.97
C LEU A 189 -5.43 5.77 -18.28
N ASN A 190 -6.10 6.90 -17.96
CA ASN A 190 -5.53 7.92 -17.08
C ASN A 190 -5.19 7.32 -15.71
N GLY A 191 -6.09 6.54 -15.11
CA GLY A 191 -5.84 5.88 -13.82
C GLY A 191 -4.55 5.05 -13.79
N TYR A 192 -4.36 4.16 -14.76
CA TYR A 192 -3.09 3.42 -14.86
C TYR A 192 -1.88 4.29 -15.25
N LEU A 193 -2.07 5.45 -15.87
CA LEU A 193 -0.98 6.40 -16.17
C LEU A 193 -0.50 7.05 -14.86
N GLU A 194 -1.42 7.41 -13.98
CA GLU A 194 -1.10 7.87 -12.62
C GLU A 194 -0.34 6.79 -11.85
N VAL A 195 -0.78 5.52 -11.90
CA VAL A 195 -0.02 4.39 -11.31
C VAL A 195 1.37 4.25 -11.95
N ALA A 196 1.48 4.37 -13.27
CA ALA A 196 2.77 4.33 -13.97
C ALA A 196 3.70 5.50 -13.63
N LYS A 197 3.19 6.64 -13.12
CA LYS A 197 4.04 7.76 -12.65
C LYS A 197 4.75 7.47 -11.33
N LEU A 198 4.28 6.50 -10.54
CA LEU A 198 4.90 6.09 -9.28
C LEU A 198 6.34 5.55 -9.46
N ILE A 199 6.68 5.13 -10.69
CA ILE A 199 7.89 4.36 -10.99
C ILE A 199 8.98 5.20 -11.68
N VAL A 200 8.74 6.52 -11.83
CA VAL A 200 9.51 7.46 -12.66
C VAL A 200 10.61 8.13 -11.84
N PRO A 201 11.91 7.76 -12.02
CA PRO A 201 12.98 8.22 -11.15
C PRO A 201 13.07 9.73 -11.00
N THR A 202 13.49 10.18 -9.82
CA THR A 202 13.68 11.60 -9.50
C THR A 202 14.53 12.29 -10.57
N GLY A 203 13.94 13.29 -11.24
CA GLY A 203 14.55 14.00 -12.38
C GLY A 203 14.18 13.51 -13.79
N GLN A 204 13.59 12.33 -13.96
CA GLN A 204 13.13 11.80 -15.26
C GLN A 204 11.67 12.16 -15.59
N THR A 205 11.27 12.01 -16.86
CA THR A 205 9.86 11.93 -17.30
C THR A 205 9.43 10.47 -17.53
N LEU A 206 8.13 10.18 -17.46
CA LEU A 206 7.59 8.84 -17.74
C LEU A 206 7.97 8.33 -19.15
N GLU A 207 8.01 9.24 -20.12
CA GLU A 207 8.53 9.01 -21.47
C GLU A 207 9.98 8.52 -21.44
N GLN A 208 10.89 9.25 -20.79
CA GLN A 208 12.31 8.89 -20.69
C GLN A 208 12.49 7.53 -20.01
N THR A 209 11.76 7.29 -18.92
CA THR A 209 11.80 6.04 -18.14
C THR A 209 11.38 4.84 -18.99
N LEU A 210 10.25 4.93 -19.70
CA LEU A 210 9.76 3.86 -20.59
C LEU A 210 10.67 3.66 -21.80
N LEU A 211 11.13 4.72 -22.46
CA LEU A 211 12.01 4.61 -23.64
C LEU A 211 13.36 3.96 -23.31
N SER A 212 13.98 4.34 -22.18
CA SER A 212 15.30 3.80 -21.77
C SER A 212 15.26 2.28 -21.56
N VAL A 213 14.15 1.80 -21.01
CA VAL A 213 13.91 0.38 -20.74
C VAL A 213 13.65 -0.40 -22.01
N ILE A 214 12.81 0.13 -22.92
CA ILE A 214 12.54 -0.50 -24.21
C ILE A 214 13.81 -0.54 -25.07
N ASP A 215 14.63 0.52 -25.05
CA ASP A 215 15.94 0.54 -25.73
C ASP A 215 16.94 -0.42 -25.10
N GLY A 216 16.98 -0.54 -23.76
CA GLY A 216 17.81 -1.51 -23.04
C GLY A 216 17.47 -2.96 -23.40
N LEU A 217 16.18 -3.31 -23.43
CA LEU A 217 15.70 -4.62 -23.87
C LEU A 217 16.03 -4.85 -25.36
N HIS A 218 15.77 -3.85 -26.21
CA HIS A 218 16.06 -3.91 -27.64
C HIS A 218 17.56 -4.16 -27.89
N ARG A 219 18.46 -3.45 -27.20
CA ARG A 219 19.92 -3.68 -27.26
C ARG A 219 20.29 -5.07 -26.76
N THR A 220 19.72 -5.52 -25.64
CA THR A 220 19.98 -6.84 -25.06
C THR A 220 19.66 -7.96 -26.06
N MET A 221 18.53 -7.83 -26.78
CA MET A 221 18.11 -8.85 -27.74
C MET A 221 18.78 -8.71 -29.12
N CYS A 222 19.02 -7.48 -29.60
CA CYS A 222 19.33 -7.21 -31.01
C CYS A 222 20.73 -6.67 -31.30
N THR A 223 21.59 -6.56 -30.28
CA THR A 223 23.04 -6.37 -30.48
C THR A 223 23.63 -7.60 -31.19
N THR A 224 24.64 -7.39 -32.06
CA THR A 224 25.29 -8.46 -32.84
C THR A 224 26.79 -8.57 -32.57
N THR A 225 27.32 -9.79 -32.62
CA THR A 225 28.73 -10.12 -32.32
C THR A 225 29.63 -10.07 -33.57
N SER A 226 30.83 -9.49 -33.46
CA SER A 226 31.79 -9.40 -34.57
C SER A 226 32.45 -10.72 -34.97
N SER A 227 32.38 -11.73 -34.10
CA SER A 227 33.00 -13.05 -34.28
C SER A 227 32.32 -13.89 -35.37
N ASP A 228 31.00 -13.73 -35.50
CA ASP A 228 30.11 -14.69 -36.15
C ASP A 228 28.80 -14.06 -36.67
N ALA A 229 28.58 -12.76 -36.41
CA ALA A 229 27.39 -12.00 -36.81
C ALA A 229 26.06 -12.55 -36.27
N GLN A 230 26.09 -13.28 -35.15
CA GLN A 230 24.89 -13.71 -34.44
C GLN A 230 24.35 -12.60 -33.54
N LEU A 231 23.07 -12.73 -33.17
CA LEU A 231 22.40 -11.86 -32.20
C LEU A 231 22.72 -12.33 -30.79
N CYS A 232 22.97 -11.41 -29.86
CA CYS A 232 23.20 -11.70 -28.44
C CYS A 232 22.07 -12.55 -27.81
N SER A 233 20.83 -12.39 -28.31
CA SER A 233 19.67 -13.19 -27.93
C SER A 233 19.78 -14.69 -28.24
N VAL A 234 20.65 -15.14 -29.17
CA VAL A 234 20.79 -16.57 -29.50
C VAL A 234 21.49 -17.33 -28.37
N SER A 235 22.65 -16.83 -27.92
CA SER A 235 23.40 -17.41 -26.79
C SER A 235 22.60 -17.30 -25.48
N LEU A 236 21.93 -16.16 -25.28
CA LEU A 236 21.02 -15.96 -24.15
C LEU A 236 19.85 -16.97 -24.17
N SER A 237 19.20 -17.17 -25.32
CA SER A 237 18.09 -18.14 -25.43
C SER A 237 18.55 -19.58 -25.21
N SER A 238 19.75 -19.92 -25.69
CA SER A 238 20.36 -21.23 -25.48
C SER A 238 20.58 -21.51 -23.98
N TYR A 239 21.15 -20.55 -23.25
CA TYR A 239 21.32 -20.63 -21.79
C TYR A 239 19.99 -20.69 -21.04
N LEU A 240 19.08 -19.75 -21.30
CA LEU A 240 17.77 -19.72 -20.65
C LEU A 240 17.01 -21.03 -20.84
N SER A 241 17.10 -21.67 -22.03
CA SER A 241 16.47 -22.99 -22.27
C SER A 241 17.00 -24.15 -21.40
N GLY A 242 18.10 -23.94 -20.67
CA GLY A 242 18.69 -24.90 -19.73
C GLY A 242 18.58 -24.53 -18.24
N VAL A 243 18.10 -23.32 -17.91
CA VAL A 243 17.90 -22.86 -16.52
C VAL A 243 16.45 -22.49 -16.18
N VAL A 244 15.63 -22.17 -17.18
CA VAL A 244 14.20 -21.88 -17.03
C VAL A 244 13.43 -23.13 -16.57
N THR A 245 12.59 -22.94 -15.56
CA THR A 245 11.74 -23.96 -14.93
C THR A 245 10.42 -24.15 -15.67
N SER A 246 9.70 -25.24 -15.39
CA SER A 246 8.37 -25.51 -16.00
C SER A 246 7.23 -24.61 -15.47
N THR A 247 7.53 -23.74 -14.52
CA THR A 247 6.61 -22.74 -13.94
C THR A 247 6.83 -21.34 -14.52
N GLU A 248 7.99 -21.06 -15.11
CA GLU A 248 8.30 -19.75 -15.70
C GLU A 248 7.64 -19.59 -17.07
N SER A 249 6.74 -18.61 -17.14
CA SER A 249 5.94 -18.26 -18.31
C SER A 249 6.52 -17.08 -19.11
N SER A 250 7.00 -16.02 -18.43
CA SER A 250 7.58 -14.83 -19.07
C SER A 250 9.05 -14.97 -19.43
N LEU A 251 9.35 -14.71 -20.71
CA LEU A 251 10.72 -14.57 -21.24
C LEU A 251 11.50 -13.45 -20.53
N LEU A 252 10.82 -12.39 -20.10
CA LEU A 252 11.50 -11.21 -19.56
C LEU A 252 11.74 -11.33 -18.04
N GLY A 253 10.89 -12.09 -17.34
CA GLY A 253 11.25 -12.68 -16.03
C GLY A 253 12.51 -13.55 -16.13
N ALA A 254 12.61 -14.42 -17.12
CA ALA A 254 13.81 -15.23 -17.34
C ALA A 254 15.06 -14.39 -17.65
N ILE A 255 14.92 -13.28 -18.41
CA ILE A 255 16.04 -12.36 -18.72
C ILE A 255 16.52 -11.62 -17.46
N VAL A 256 15.64 -11.10 -16.60
CA VAL A 256 16.06 -10.34 -15.41
C VAL A 256 16.43 -11.22 -14.22
N PHE A 257 15.76 -12.35 -14.02
CA PHE A 257 16.08 -13.25 -12.92
C PHE A 257 17.16 -14.26 -13.31
N GLN A 258 16.86 -15.21 -14.22
CA GLN A 258 17.82 -16.29 -14.53
C GLN A 258 19.11 -15.80 -15.20
N ALA A 259 19.05 -14.78 -16.07
CA ALA A 259 20.25 -14.19 -16.68
C ALA A 259 20.78 -12.94 -15.95
N GLY A 260 19.98 -12.27 -15.11
CA GLY A 260 20.42 -11.08 -14.37
C GLY A 260 21.03 -11.39 -13.01
N VAL A 261 20.37 -12.18 -12.16
CA VAL A 261 20.82 -12.48 -10.77
C VAL A 261 22.28 -12.97 -10.70
N PRO A 262 22.80 -13.82 -11.60
CA PRO A 262 24.21 -14.23 -11.58
C PRO A 262 25.22 -13.08 -11.68
N LEU A 263 24.89 -11.96 -12.34
CA LEU A 263 25.78 -10.79 -12.43
C LEU A 263 25.95 -10.09 -11.08
N TYR A 264 24.90 -10.05 -10.24
CA TYR A 264 24.95 -9.41 -8.92
C TYR A 264 25.75 -10.23 -7.89
N ALA A 265 26.00 -11.50 -8.18
CA ALA A 265 26.81 -12.41 -7.38
C ALA A 265 28.23 -12.61 -7.93
N ALA A 266 28.62 -11.89 -8.98
CA ALA A 266 29.93 -12.02 -9.62
C ALA A 266 31.03 -11.25 -8.87
N SER A 267 32.26 -11.78 -8.90
CA SER A 267 33.46 -11.14 -8.35
C SER A 267 33.87 -9.94 -9.20
N GLU A 268 33.84 -8.72 -8.64
CA GLU A 268 34.25 -7.49 -9.33
C GLU A 268 35.67 -7.59 -9.92
N SER A 269 36.61 -8.23 -9.21
CA SER A 269 38.00 -8.38 -9.67
C SER A 269 38.16 -9.27 -10.90
N ASP A 270 37.19 -10.14 -11.17
CA ASP A 270 37.30 -11.24 -12.13
C ASP A 270 36.20 -11.23 -13.20
N VAL A 271 35.18 -10.36 -13.07
CA VAL A 271 33.97 -10.32 -13.92
C VAL A 271 34.31 -10.18 -15.40
N CYS A 272 35.22 -9.27 -15.77
CA CYS A 272 35.61 -9.07 -17.17
C CYS A 272 36.27 -10.31 -17.80
N SER A 273 37.07 -11.05 -17.04
CA SER A 273 37.67 -12.31 -17.49
C SER A 273 36.70 -13.48 -17.46
N SER A 274 35.74 -13.48 -16.53
CA SER A 274 34.74 -14.52 -16.40
C SER A 274 33.69 -14.46 -17.52
N LEU A 275 33.30 -13.25 -17.96
CA LEU A 275 32.33 -13.02 -19.04
C LEU A 275 32.78 -13.53 -20.43
N GLU A 276 34.07 -13.83 -20.61
CA GLU A 276 34.62 -14.56 -21.77
C GLU A 276 34.40 -16.09 -21.68
N THR A 277 33.75 -16.58 -20.61
CA THR A 277 33.62 -18.00 -20.29
C THR A 277 32.20 -18.35 -19.84
N SER A 278 31.86 -19.64 -19.81
CA SER A 278 30.55 -20.13 -19.33
C SER A 278 30.41 -20.17 -17.82
N SER A 279 31.18 -19.37 -17.08
CA SER A 279 31.04 -19.24 -15.65
C SER A 279 31.45 -17.87 -15.13
N LEU A 280 30.73 -17.38 -14.11
CA LEU A 280 31.08 -16.22 -13.32
C LEU A 280 31.76 -16.67 -12.03
N ALA A 281 33.00 -16.22 -11.79
CA ALA A 281 33.63 -16.36 -10.48
C ALA A 281 32.75 -15.66 -9.41
N SER A 282 32.38 -16.36 -8.35
CA SER A 282 31.47 -15.85 -7.32
C SER A 282 32.16 -14.82 -6.42
N GLY A 283 31.52 -13.66 -6.26
CA GLY A 283 31.84 -12.68 -5.23
C GLY A 283 31.27 -13.06 -3.86
N LEU A 284 30.28 -13.97 -3.81
CA LEU A 284 29.69 -14.48 -2.57
C LEU A 284 30.61 -15.50 -1.88
N ALA A 285 31.35 -16.31 -2.64
CA ALA A 285 32.27 -17.32 -2.10
C ALA A 285 33.54 -17.50 -2.95
N SER A 286 34.71 -17.36 -2.32
CA SER A 286 36.00 -17.40 -3.02
C SER A 286 36.32 -18.78 -3.62
N GLY A 287 36.70 -18.81 -4.89
CA GLY A 287 37.05 -20.04 -5.61
C GLY A 287 35.83 -20.89 -5.99
N LYS A 288 34.67 -20.24 -6.21
CA LYS A 288 33.41 -20.84 -6.65
C LYS A 288 32.96 -20.22 -7.96
N ASP A 289 32.23 -21.01 -8.75
CA ASP A 289 31.97 -20.77 -10.16
C ASP A 289 30.45 -20.93 -10.43
N ILE A 290 29.78 -19.82 -10.78
CA ILE A 290 28.34 -19.75 -11.09
C ILE A 290 28.14 -20.01 -12.59
N SER A 291 27.13 -20.78 -12.99
CA SER A 291 26.84 -21.07 -14.41
C SER A 291 26.32 -19.83 -15.16
N TYR A 292 26.93 -19.48 -16.31
CA TYR A 292 26.56 -18.27 -17.06
C TYR A 292 26.70 -18.40 -18.58
N TYR A 293 26.08 -17.49 -19.34
CA TYR A 293 25.86 -17.63 -20.80
C TYR A 293 27.01 -17.21 -21.73
N ALA A 294 28.23 -16.99 -21.19
CA ALA A 294 29.48 -16.84 -21.95
C ALA A 294 29.49 -15.79 -23.08
N ALA A 295 29.04 -14.56 -22.80
CA ALA A 295 28.63 -13.64 -23.85
C ALA A 295 29.35 -12.29 -23.94
N SER A 296 30.59 -12.14 -23.43
CA SER A 296 31.50 -11.08 -23.89
C SER A 296 30.83 -9.68 -23.81
N CYS A 297 30.95 -8.87 -24.86
CA CYS A 297 30.34 -7.55 -25.04
C CYS A 297 28.79 -7.54 -25.06
N CYS A 298 28.09 -8.68 -25.20
CA CYS A 298 26.63 -8.72 -25.06
C CYS A 298 26.20 -8.45 -23.61
N ALA A 299 27.04 -8.79 -22.63
CA ALA A 299 26.75 -8.53 -21.21
C ALA A 299 26.64 -7.02 -20.92
N SER A 300 27.30 -6.15 -21.69
CA SER A 300 27.17 -4.70 -21.53
C SER A 300 25.76 -4.18 -21.87
N ALA A 301 25.06 -4.80 -22.84
CA ALA A 301 23.69 -4.42 -23.16
C ALA A 301 22.70 -4.87 -22.07
N LEU A 302 22.83 -6.12 -21.60
CA LEU A 302 22.06 -6.63 -20.46
C LEU A 302 22.33 -5.81 -19.19
N SER A 303 23.58 -5.40 -18.96
CA SER A 303 23.98 -4.58 -17.83
C SER A 303 23.30 -3.20 -17.83
N SER A 304 23.25 -2.49 -18.96
CA SER A 304 22.52 -1.21 -19.06
C SER A 304 21.00 -1.38 -18.98
N PHE A 305 20.46 -2.54 -19.38
CA PHE A 305 19.05 -2.86 -19.17
C PHE A 305 18.75 -3.09 -17.68
N LEU A 306 19.56 -3.89 -16.98
CA LEU A 306 19.43 -4.13 -15.55
C LEU A 306 19.61 -2.84 -14.72
N GLU A 307 20.57 -1.98 -15.08
CA GLU A 307 20.72 -0.63 -14.51
C GLU A 307 19.44 0.20 -14.69
N SER A 308 18.81 0.12 -15.87
CA SER A 308 17.55 0.82 -16.16
C SER A 308 16.37 0.26 -15.37
N VAL A 309 16.38 -1.02 -14.97
CA VAL A 309 15.38 -1.63 -14.08
C VAL A 309 15.63 -1.24 -12.63
N ASP A 310 16.89 -1.35 -12.20
CA ASP A 310 17.35 -1.09 -10.84
C ASP A 310 17.15 0.37 -10.45
N ALA A 311 17.32 1.32 -11.39
CA ALA A 311 16.98 2.72 -11.16
C ALA A 311 15.50 2.95 -10.82
N LEU A 312 14.59 2.08 -11.30
CA LEU A 312 13.16 2.16 -10.98
C LEU A 312 12.92 1.55 -9.61
N VAL A 313 13.40 0.31 -9.41
CA VAL A 313 13.30 -0.38 -8.13
C VAL A 313 13.91 0.47 -7.02
N THR A 314 15.02 1.17 -7.26
CA THR A 314 15.67 2.08 -6.31
C THR A 314 14.96 3.44 -6.17
N HIS A 315 14.40 4.05 -7.21
CA HIS A 315 13.60 5.28 -7.01
C HIS A 315 12.46 5.01 -6.03
N LEU A 316 11.78 3.93 -6.36
CA LEU A 316 10.59 3.39 -5.77
C LEU A 316 10.93 2.93 -4.34
N SER A 317 11.62 1.79 -4.18
CA SER A 317 11.99 1.20 -2.88
C SER A 317 13.09 1.95 -2.13
N GLY A 318 13.93 2.73 -2.78
CA GLY A 318 15.19 3.20 -2.18
C GLY A 318 16.29 2.15 -2.11
N ASN A 319 15.99 0.87 -2.35
CA ASN A 319 16.96 -0.21 -2.37
C ASN A 319 17.23 -0.68 -3.78
N SER A 320 18.51 -0.75 -4.11
CA SER A 320 18.96 -1.46 -5.28
C SER A 320 18.60 -2.94 -5.20
N MET A 321 18.50 -3.57 -6.37
CA MET A 321 18.35 -5.01 -6.52
C MET A 321 19.46 -5.78 -5.79
N ALA A 322 20.66 -5.20 -5.67
CA ALA A 322 21.77 -5.76 -4.89
C ALA A 322 21.50 -5.77 -3.37
N GLU A 323 20.96 -4.67 -2.83
CA GLU A 323 20.49 -4.61 -1.44
C GLU A 323 19.33 -5.59 -1.23
N LEU A 324 18.31 -5.59 -2.11
CA LEU A 324 17.15 -6.48 -2.01
C LEU A 324 17.53 -7.97 -2.06
N PHE A 325 18.45 -8.39 -2.93
CA PHE A 325 18.92 -9.77 -2.95
C PHE A 325 19.69 -10.13 -1.68
N THR A 326 20.49 -9.20 -1.14
CA THR A 326 21.16 -9.36 0.15
C THR A 326 20.16 -9.48 1.30
N LEU A 327 19.05 -8.75 1.25
CA LEU A 327 17.98 -8.77 2.25
C LEU A 327 17.17 -10.08 2.19
N ILE A 328 16.73 -10.48 1.00
CA ILE A 328 15.96 -11.70 0.71
C ILE A 328 16.72 -12.98 1.11
N THR A 329 18.05 -12.96 0.99
CA THR A 329 18.91 -14.12 1.29
C THR A 329 19.48 -14.12 2.72
N GLY A 330 19.07 -13.16 3.56
CA GLY A 330 19.53 -13.07 4.96
C GLY A 330 21.03 -12.76 5.11
N ARG A 331 21.63 -12.04 4.15
CA ARG A 331 23.08 -11.78 4.06
C ARG A 331 23.51 -10.40 4.55
N GLN A 332 22.69 -9.70 5.34
CA GLN A 332 23.00 -8.37 5.89
C GLN A 332 24.32 -8.39 6.68
N ASP A 333 24.46 -9.35 7.60
CA ASP A 333 25.67 -9.55 8.43
C ASP A 333 26.74 -10.42 7.76
N ALA A 334 26.57 -10.81 6.49
CA ALA A 334 27.53 -11.65 5.79
C ALA A 334 28.77 -10.85 5.37
N ALA A 335 29.94 -11.50 5.38
CA ALA A 335 31.20 -10.90 4.93
C ALA A 335 31.24 -10.61 3.41
N THR A 336 30.24 -11.09 2.66
CA THR A 336 30.05 -10.93 1.22
C THR A 336 28.57 -10.77 0.91
N GLN A 337 28.23 -9.71 0.18
CA GLN A 337 26.87 -9.32 -0.20
C GLN A 337 26.75 -9.31 -1.74
N PHE A 338 25.54 -9.17 -2.27
CA PHE A 338 25.34 -8.93 -3.71
C PHE A 338 25.75 -7.49 -4.05
N ALA A 339 26.23 -7.25 -5.28
CA ALA A 339 26.71 -5.94 -5.73
C ALA A 339 26.31 -5.66 -7.18
N SER A 340 25.98 -4.41 -7.52
CA SER A 340 25.74 -4.00 -8.91
C SER A 340 27.07 -3.66 -9.62
N LEU A 341 27.25 -4.16 -10.84
CA LEU A 341 28.51 -4.05 -11.61
C LEU A 341 28.36 -3.17 -12.87
N TYR A 342 27.34 -2.32 -12.93
CA TYR A 342 26.98 -1.55 -14.13
C TYR A 342 28.06 -0.56 -14.60
N SER A 343 28.86 -0.04 -13.68
CA SER A 343 30.01 0.83 -13.99
C SER A 343 31.22 0.05 -14.50
N THR A 344 31.36 -1.22 -14.09
CA THR A 344 32.51 -2.09 -14.38
C THR A 344 32.36 -2.82 -15.71
N ILE A 345 31.18 -3.38 -16.00
CA ILE A 345 30.94 -4.21 -17.21
C ILE A 345 31.18 -3.44 -18.53
N PRO A 346 30.78 -2.15 -18.69
CA PRO A 346 31.10 -1.35 -19.88
C PRO A 346 32.60 -1.00 -20.02
N GLY A 347 33.39 -1.14 -18.96
CA GLY A 347 34.84 -0.95 -18.98
C GLY A 347 35.63 -2.21 -19.40
N CYS A 348 34.98 -3.37 -19.49
CA CYS A 348 35.63 -4.63 -19.84
C CYS A 348 36.15 -4.64 -21.28
N SER A 349 37.40 -5.08 -21.45
CA SER A 349 38.08 -5.15 -22.76
C SER A 349 37.92 -6.54 -23.39
N PHE A 350 36.77 -6.77 -24.02
CA PHE A 350 36.38 -8.07 -24.58
C PHE A 350 37.11 -8.47 -25.87
N SER A 351 37.11 -9.79 -26.15
CA SER A 351 37.76 -10.43 -27.30
C SER A 351 36.98 -10.28 -28.61
N SER A 352 35.65 -10.22 -28.54
CA SER A 352 34.75 -9.87 -29.64
C SER A 352 34.19 -8.45 -29.43
N THR A 353 33.92 -7.74 -30.53
CA THR A 353 33.25 -6.44 -30.47
C THR A 353 31.78 -6.58 -30.80
N CYS A 354 30.95 -5.75 -30.18
CA CYS A 354 29.51 -5.76 -30.39
C CYS A 354 29.08 -4.57 -31.24
N THR A 355 28.17 -4.82 -32.19
CA THR A 355 27.51 -3.79 -32.97
C THR A 355 26.08 -3.63 -32.46
N SER A 356 25.75 -2.43 -31.99
CA SER A 356 24.39 -2.07 -31.56
C SER A 356 23.36 -2.34 -32.67
N PRO A 357 22.06 -2.44 -32.34
CA PRO A 357 21.00 -2.50 -33.34
C PRO A 357 21.07 -1.30 -34.31
N SER A 358 20.58 -1.48 -35.54
CA SER A 358 20.64 -0.46 -36.60
C SER A 358 19.72 0.75 -36.37
N PHE A 359 18.80 0.65 -35.40
CA PHE A 359 18.04 1.73 -34.79
C PHE A 359 18.29 1.74 -33.28
N ALA A 360 18.46 2.93 -32.71
CA ALA A 360 18.45 3.14 -31.26
C ALA A 360 17.23 3.99 -30.95
N ILE A 361 16.46 3.60 -29.93
CA ILE A 361 15.30 4.37 -29.49
C ILE A 361 15.83 5.54 -28.66
N SER A 362 15.75 6.76 -29.20
CA SER A 362 16.16 7.96 -28.47
C SER A 362 15.06 8.39 -27.50
N SER A 363 15.39 8.56 -26.22
CA SER A 363 14.64 9.50 -25.40
C SER A 363 15.01 10.93 -25.81
N ALA A 364 14.01 11.78 -26.06
CA ALA A 364 14.27 13.16 -26.35
C ALA A 364 14.88 13.84 -25.12
N SER A 365 15.99 14.57 -25.29
CA SER A 365 16.57 15.41 -24.24
C SER A 365 15.76 16.70 -24.07
N SER A 366 14.47 16.53 -23.80
CA SER A 366 13.50 17.57 -23.48
C SER A 366 13.95 18.30 -22.23
N SER A 367 14.57 19.48 -22.42
CA SER A 367 15.02 20.36 -21.34
C SER A 367 13.85 21.11 -20.69
N VAL A 368 12.83 20.35 -20.29
CA VAL A 368 11.72 20.81 -19.46
C VAL A 368 12.21 20.71 -18.02
N GLY A 369 12.38 21.84 -17.34
CA GLY A 369 12.76 21.82 -15.93
C GLY A 369 11.70 21.07 -15.14
N SER A 370 12.13 20.16 -14.26
CA SER A 370 11.24 19.38 -13.38
C SER A 370 10.42 20.32 -12.49
N SER A 371 9.24 20.72 -12.96
CA SER A 371 8.22 21.40 -12.17
C SER A 371 7.50 20.36 -11.31
N SER A 372 8.26 19.68 -10.45
CA SER A 372 7.77 19.07 -9.22
C SER A 372 7.16 20.20 -8.40
N SER A 373 5.88 20.50 -8.67
CA SER A 373 5.23 21.65 -8.06
C SER A 373 5.00 21.29 -6.59
N SER A 374 5.80 21.90 -5.71
CA SER A 374 5.69 21.70 -4.27
C SER A 374 4.26 21.97 -3.79
N ALA A 375 3.56 22.91 -4.43
CA ALA A 375 2.13 23.15 -4.23
C ALA A 375 1.26 21.88 -4.40
N ALA A 376 1.43 21.10 -5.47
CA ALA A 376 0.64 19.88 -5.71
C ALA A 376 1.02 18.74 -4.75
N ALA A 377 2.31 18.62 -4.41
CA ALA A 377 2.76 17.66 -3.41
C ALA A 377 2.19 18.02 -2.02
N THR A 378 2.27 19.28 -1.61
CA THR A 378 1.70 19.79 -0.35
C THR A 378 0.18 19.65 -0.31
N SER A 379 -0.56 19.91 -1.40
CA SER A 379 -2.02 19.74 -1.40
C SER A 379 -2.50 18.28 -1.35
N LYS A 380 -1.60 17.31 -1.53
CA LYS A 380 -1.88 15.86 -1.42
C LYS A 380 -1.30 15.22 -0.17
N THR A 381 -0.33 15.89 0.48
CA THR A 381 0.33 15.38 1.67
C THR A 381 -0.43 15.86 2.90
N LEU A 382 -1.34 15.02 3.42
CA LEU A 382 -2.06 15.34 4.65
C LEU A 382 -1.09 15.48 5.85
N SER A 383 -1.58 16.18 6.85
CA SER A 383 -0.97 16.44 8.15
C SER A 383 -2.11 16.44 9.17
N PRO A 384 -1.87 16.00 10.42
CA PRO A 384 -2.95 15.86 11.42
C PRO A 384 -3.62 17.20 11.71
N GLU A 385 -4.95 17.23 11.71
CA GLU A 385 -5.73 18.40 12.10
C GLU A 385 -5.84 18.51 13.63
N ASN A 386 -5.87 19.73 14.15
CA ASN A 386 -6.06 20.03 15.58
C ASN A 386 -5.08 19.27 16.52
N VAL A 387 -3.86 19.01 16.03
CA VAL A 387 -2.73 18.48 16.81
C VAL A 387 -1.63 19.53 16.92
N THR A 388 -1.24 19.84 18.15
CA THR A 388 -0.05 20.62 18.50
C THR A 388 1.08 19.64 18.84
N CYS A 389 2.26 19.74 18.23
CA CYS A 389 3.40 18.86 18.54
C CYS A 389 4.77 19.48 18.22
N THR A 390 5.85 18.88 18.76
CA THR A 390 7.21 19.30 18.44
C THR A 390 7.59 18.73 17.07
N LEU A 391 7.60 19.57 16.03
CA LEU A 391 7.93 19.10 14.68
C LEU A 391 9.44 18.87 14.51
N VAL A 392 9.81 17.63 14.19
CA VAL A 392 11.16 17.20 13.81
C VAL A 392 11.21 16.78 12.34
N ASN A 393 12.40 16.82 11.74
CA ASN A 393 12.63 16.17 10.46
C ASN A 393 13.00 14.70 10.72
N PHE A 394 12.22 13.76 10.21
CA PHE A 394 12.63 12.37 10.05
C PHE A 394 13.18 12.21 8.62
N CYS A 395 14.27 11.47 8.43
CA CYS A 395 14.92 11.28 7.13
C CYS A 395 15.31 9.81 6.94
N ASP A 396 15.19 9.30 5.71
CA ASP A 396 15.66 7.97 5.35
C ASP A 396 17.16 7.94 4.98
N GLY A 397 17.67 6.74 4.66
CA GLY A 397 19.04 6.54 4.18
C GLY A 397 19.39 7.17 2.82
N ASP A 398 18.43 7.73 2.09
CA ASP A 398 18.63 8.49 0.83
C ASP A 398 18.61 10.01 1.08
N ASP A 399 18.66 10.49 2.33
CA ASP A 399 18.42 11.88 2.75
C ASP A 399 17.02 12.42 2.37
N VAL A 400 16.03 11.55 2.12
CA VAL A 400 14.64 11.94 1.87
C VAL A 400 13.94 12.18 3.21
N CYS A 401 13.44 13.40 3.44
CA CYS A 401 12.92 13.81 4.74
C CYS A 401 11.46 14.29 4.75
N SER A 402 10.76 13.97 5.83
CA SER A 402 9.42 14.46 6.17
C SER A 402 9.42 15.20 7.51
N LYS A 403 8.46 16.10 7.70
CA LYS A 403 8.19 16.71 9.01
C LYS A 403 7.14 15.90 9.75
N VAL A 404 7.46 15.52 10.99
CA VAL A 404 6.65 14.63 11.81
C VAL A 404 6.65 15.13 13.25
N CYS A 405 5.66 14.71 14.05
CA CYS A 405 5.69 14.94 15.49
C CYS A 405 6.81 14.11 16.13
N GLU A 406 7.57 14.74 17.04
CA GLU A 406 8.46 14.02 17.96
C GLU A 406 7.61 13.14 18.88
N ALA A 407 7.99 11.87 19.01
CA ALA A 407 7.18 10.86 19.71
C ALA A 407 6.96 11.21 21.18
N GLY A 408 5.70 11.25 21.61
CA GLY A 408 5.31 11.70 22.94
C GLY A 408 5.37 13.23 23.06
N THR A 409 4.96 13.96 22.03
CA THR A 409 4.78 15.43 22.07
C THR A 409 3.45 15.91 21.49
N ALA A 410 2.62 15.04 20.93
CA ALA A 410 1.30 15.40 20.42
C ALA A 410 0.33 15.79 21.55
N LEU A 411 -0.32 16.93 21.37
CA LEU A 411 -1.41 17.45 22.21
C LEU A 411 -2.63 17.72 21.32
N ILE A 412 -3.82 17.49 21.85
CA ILE A 412 -5.11 17.88 21.27
C ILE A 412 -5.81 18.88 22.19
N GLU A 413 -6.96 19.42 21.76
CA GLU A 413 -7.78 20.32 22.59
C GLU A 413 -8.02 19.74 24.00
N PRO A 414 -7.69 20.47 25.08
CA PRO A 414 -7.82 19.98 26.45
C PRO A 414 -9.22 19.46 26.83
N TRP A 415 -10.29 19.99 26.24
CA TRP A 415 -11.64 19.48 26.49
C TRP A 415 -11.87 18.09 25.89
N VAL A 416 -11.31 17.81 24.70
CA VAL A 416 -11.35 16.49 24.06
C VAL A 416 -10.55 15.50 24.90
N ALA A 417 -9.31 15.85 25.25
CA ALA A 417 -8.44 15.04 26.10
C ALA A 417 -9.13 14.67 27.43
N ARG A 418 -9.76 15.65 28.08
CA ARG A 418 -10.51 15.46 29.33
C ARG A 418 -11.73 14.56 29.15
N ALA A 419 -12.51 14.75 28.09
CA ALA A 419 -13.73 13.98 27.86
C ALA A 419 -13.44 12.51 27.47
N ILE A 420 -12.38 12.27 26.69
CA ILE A 420 -11.90 10.93 26.36
C ILE A 420 -11.35 10.20 27.60
N ALA A 421 -10.59 10.88 28.46
CA ALA A 421 -10.15 10.32 29.75
C ALA A 421 -11.35 9.88 30.62
N TYR A 422 -12.37 10.74 30.71
CA TYR A 422 -13.57 10.46 31.47
C TYR A 422 -14.38 9.28 30.90
N GLN A 423 -14.55 9.22 29.57
CA GLN A 423 -15.21 8.09 28.88
C GLN A 423 -14.47 6.77 29.11
N ARG A 424 -13.13 6.76 29.00
CA ARG A 424 -12.32 5.57 29.28
C ARG A 424 -12.57 5.02 30.69
N ASN A 425 -12.59 5.90 31.69
CA ASN A 425 -12.82 5.52 33.08
C ASN A 425 -14.24 4.98 33.32
N LEU A 426 -15.22 5.33 32.48
CA LEU A 426 -16.55 4.71 32.49
C LEU A 426 -16.55 3.33 31.81
N SER A 427 -15.88 3.18 30.66
CA SER A 427 -15.69 1.89 29.97
C SER A 427 -14.92 0.86 30.83
N TYR A 428 -14.00 1.29 31.69
CA TYR A 428 -13.24 0.39 32.57
C TYR A 428 -14.07 -0.26 33.69
N ALA A 429 -15.23 0.30 34.01
CA ALA A 429 -16.20 -0.31 34.92
C ALA A 429 -17.01 -1.46 34.29
N GLU A 430 -16.81 -1.75 33.01
CA GLU A 430 -17.41 -2.86 32.26
C GLU A 430 -16.39 -3.95 31.91
N THR A 431 -16.85 -5.03 31.27
CA THR A 431 -16.02 -6.13 30.78
C THR A 431 -15.44 -5.78 29.40
N LEU A 432 -14.37 -6.46 28.95
CA LEU A 432 -13.81 -6.24 27.61
C LEU A 432 -14.89 -6.33 26.51
N CYS A 433 -15.87 -7.20 26.68
CA CYS A 433 -16.92 -7.52 25.71
C CYS A 433 -18.01 -6.44 25.54
N TYR A 434 -18.04 -5.46 26.45
CA TYR A 434 -19.00 -4.35 26.44
C TYR A 434 -18.32 -2.98 26.48
N ALA A 435 -17.02 -2.92 26.79
CA ALA A 435 -16.25 -1.69 26.72
C ALA A 435 -16.28 -1.09 25.30
N GLU A 436 -16.39 0.24 25.24
CA GLU A 436 -16.13 1.05 24.06
C GLU A 436 -14.78 1.75 24.24
N LEU A 437 -13.85 1.55 23.30
CA LEU A 437 -12.46 1.99 23.38
C LEU A 437 -12.02 2.68 22.08
N PRO A 438 -11.42 3.88 22.15
CA PRO A 438 -10.66 4.45 21.03
C PRO A 438 -9.52 3.51 20.62
N ALA A 439 -9.40 3.30 19.32
CA ALA A 439 -8.45 2.38 18.71
C ALA A 439 -7.74 3.04 17.52
N THR A 440 -6.81 2.33 16.90
CA THR A 440 -6.19 2.71 15.60
C THR A 440 -5.95 1.46 14.78
N HIS A 441 -6.18 1.55 13.48
CA HIS A 441 -5.79 0.51 12.52
C HIS A 441 -4.33 0.69 12.11
N ASN A 442 -3.62 -0.42 11.94
CA ASN A 442 -2.19 -0.57 11.61
C ASN A 442 -1.31 0.48 12.33
N SER A 443 -1.47 0.56 13.66
CA SER A 443 -0.96 1.61 14.56
C SER A 443 0.54 1.92 14.41
N VAL A 444 1.34 0.93 14.03
CA VAL A 444 2.80 1.01 13.82
C VAL A 444 3.21 1.63 12.49
N ILE A 445 2.32 1.67 11.51
CA ILE A 445 2.60 2.11 10.13
C ILE A 445 2.47 3.64 10.06
N THR A 446 3.30 4.31 10.87
CA THR A 446 3.16 5.73 11.24
C THR A 446 4.26 6.64 10.69
N ARG A 447 3.87 7.85 10.28
CA ARG A 447 4.82 8.88 9.81
C ARG A 447 5.87 9.24 10.86
N ALA A 448 5.52 9.25 12.15
CA ALA A 448 6.44 9.44 13.26
C ALA A 448 7.55 8.37 13.40
N ARG A 449 7.51 7.30 12.59
CA ARG A 449 8.51 6.23 12.48
C ARG A 449 9.02 6.00 11.05
N GLY A 450 8.82 6.98 10.15
CA GLY A 450 9.36 6.97 8.79
C GLY A 450 8.48 6.31 7.74
N TYR A 451 7.30 5.78 8.09
CA TYR A 451 6.34 5.27 7.13
C TYR A 451 5.74 6.46 6.34
N GLY A 452 5.46 6.31 5.05
CA GLY A 452 5.02 7.40 4.18
C GLY A 452 6.08 8.49 3.90
N ASN A 453 7.33 8.33 4.36
CA ASN A 453 8.40 9.34 4.23
C ASN A 453 8.89 9.56 2.79
N ARG A 454 8.50 8.72 1.83
CA ARG A 454 8.75 8.92 0.38
C ARG A 454 7.52 9.40 -0.41
N ASP A 455 6.33 9.51 0.22
CA ASP A 455 5.06 9.83 -0.46
C ASP A 455 5.12 11.12 -1.28
N GLN A 456 5.82 12.14 -0.79
CA GLN A 456 5.99 13.44 -1.46
C GLN A 456 6.79 13.37 -2.77
N LEU A 457 7.64 12.35 -2.96
CA LEU A 457 8.34 12.12 -4.23
C LEU A 457 7.35 11.75 -5.33
N PHE A 458 6.42 10.85 -5.00
CA PHE A 458 5.38 10.36 -5.90
C PHE A 458 4.27 11.41 -6.09
N ASN A 459 3.80 12.02 -5.01
CA ASN A 459 2.80 13.11 -5.06
C ASN A 459 3.27 14.34 -5.86
N ALA A 460 4.58 14.55 -6.03
CA ALA A 460 5.13 15.59 -6.90
C ALA A 460 5.07 15.27 -8.41
N LYS A 461 4.73 14.02 -8.79
CA LYS A 461 4.54 13.55 -10.18
C LYS A 461 3.06 13.38 -10.54
N LEU A 462 2.23 12.98 -9.58
CA LEU A 462 0.80 12.68 -9.77
C LEU A 462 -0.04 13.92 -10.11
N ASN A 463 -1.03 13.78 -10.99
CA ASN A 463 -1.87 14.85 -11.55
C ASN A 463 -2.55 15.68 -10.45
N ALA A 464 -2.17 16.96 -10.32
CA ALA A 464 -2.64 17.85 -9.27
C ALA A 464 -4.15 18.14 -9.28
N SER A 465 -4.81 17.96 -10.43
CA SER A 465 -6.24 18.25 -10.61
C SER A 465 -7.15 17.06 -10.28
N ASN A 466 -6.60 15.85 -10.23
CA ASN A 466 -7.34 14.64 -9.85
C ASN A 466 -7.21 14.42 -8.34
N SER A 467 -8.29 14.65 -7.60
CA SER A 467 -8.34 14.44 -6.13
C SER A 467 -8.18 12.99 -5.72
N ALA A 468 -8.49 12.05 -6.62
CA ALA A 468 -8.25 10.62 -6.43
C ALA A 468 -6.90 10.16 -7.01
N SER A 469 -5.98 11.06 -7.36
CA SER A 469 -4.60 10.72 -7.72
C SER A 469 -3.62 11.18 -6.64
N TYR A 470 -3.36 10.34 -5.64
CA TYR A 470 -2.38 10.63 -4.59
C TYR A 470 -1.75 9.36 -4.02
N MET A 471 -0.62 9.56 -3.36
CA MET A 471 0.15 8.54 -2.66
C MET A 471 0.04 8.76 -1.15
N ARG A 472 -0.36 7.73 -0.41
CA ARG A 472 -0.40 7.68 1.05
C ARG A 472 -0.05 6.26 1.49
N THR A 473 1.09 6.11 2.15
CA THR A 473 1.63 4.79 2.52
C THR A 473 1.95 4.67 4.01
N SER A 474 1.23 5.43 4.80
CA SER A 474 1.21 5.42 6.27
C SER A 474 -0.23 5.50 6.75
N ASN A 475 -0.67 4.53 7.54
CA ASN A 475 -2.01 4.53 8.13
C ASN A 475 -2.16 5.61 9.20
N GLN A 476 -1.08 5.99 9.90
CA GLN A 476 -1.14 6.91 11.04
C GLN A 476 -0.13 8.08 10.93
N PHE A 477 -0.44 9.23 11.54
CA PHE A 477 0.50 10.37 11.62
C PHE A 477 1.44 10.30 12.84
N LEU A 478 0.91 9.82 13.97
CA LEU A 478 1.47 10.01 15.32
C LEU A 478 2.14 8.72 15.84
N SER A 479 3.09 8.80 16.78
CA SER A 479 3.77 7.62 17.33
C SER A 479 2.84 6.76 18.20
N LEU A 480 3.22 5.53 18.56
CA LEU A 480 2.42 4.72 19.49
C LEU A 480 2.27 5.43 20.84
N THR A 481 3.35 6.05 21.35
CA THR A 481 3.30 6.91 22.54
C THR A 481 2.29 8.04 22.38
N ASP A 482 2.28 8.74 21.24
CA ASP A 482 1.32 9.83 20.99
C ASP A 482 -0.13 9.30 20.91
N GLN A 483 -0.39 8.21 20.18
CA GLN A 483 -1.71 7.59 20.06
C GLN A 483 -2.26 7.21 21.45
N LEU A 484 -1.42 6.59 22.30
CA LEU A 484 -1.76 6.27 23.69
C LEU A 484 -1.95 7.53 24.56
N ASP A 485 -1.12 8.57 24.38
CA ASP A 485 -1.28 9.88 25.04
C ASP A 485 -2.55 10.63 24.59
N LEU A 486 -3.09 10.36 23.39
CA LEU A 486 -4.40 10.88 22.93
C LEU A 486 -5.60 10.06 23.43
N GLY A 487 -5.36 8.89 24.04
CA GLY A 487 -6.41 8.08 24.67
C GLY A 487 -6.76 6.77 23.96
N VAL A 488 -6.03 6.39 22.90
CA VAL A 488 -6.15 5.06 22.27
C VAL A 488 -5.84 3.97 23.30
N ARG A 489 -6.62 2.89 23.34
CA ARG A 489 -6.39 1.73 24.25
C ARG A 489 -6.49 0.38 23.54
N PHE A 490 -6.71 0.37 22.23
CA PHE A 490 -6.58 -0.81 21.37
C PHE A 490 -5.63 -0.45 20.21
N LEU A 491 -4.54 -1.19 20.07
CA LEU A 491 -3.52 -1.00 19.03
C LEU A 491 -3.47 -2.24 18.11
N GLU A 492 -3.18 -2.01 16.84
CA GLU A 492 -3.02 -3.02 15.80
C GLU A 492 -1.57 -3.03 15.32
N LEU A 493 -0.86 -4.12 15.59
CA LEU A 493 0.59 -4.26 15.38
C LEU A 493 0.92 -5.44 14.46
N ASP A 494 0.90 -5.18 13.17
CA ASP A 494 1.38 -6.07 12.13
C ASP A 494 2.81 -6.55 12.45
N VAL A 495 3.09 -7.84 12.25
CA VAL A 495 4.42 -8.42 12.48
C VAL A 495 4.78 -9.48 11.46
N HIS A 496 5.93 -9.25 10.81
CA HIS A 496 6.47 -10.10 9.77
C HIS A 496 7.93 -10.45 10.03
N TYR A 497 8.39 -11.57 9.48
CA TYR A 497 9.78 -11.99 9.51
C TYR A 497 10.42 -11.91 8.11
N PHE A 498 11.27 -10.92 7.95
CA PHE A 498 12.08 -10.71 6.75
C PHE A 498 13.38 -10.00 7.11
N ALA A 499 14.35 -10.06 6.20
CA ALA A 499 15.66 -9.45 6.40
C ALA A 499 16.30 -9.82 7.76
N SER A 500 16.26 -11.10 8.12
CA SER A 500 16.75 -11.71 9.37
C SER A 500 16.16 -11.14 10.67
N SER A 501 15.00 -10.46 10.64
CA SER A 501 14.40 -9.82 11.83
C SER A 501 12.87 -9.86 11.86
N LEU A 502 12.31 -9.88 13.07
CA LEU A 502 10.89 -9.61 13.30
C LEU A 502 10.67 -8.09 13.27
N ARG A 503 9.83 -7.62 12.35
CA ARG A 503 9.60 -6.20 12.04
C ARG A 503 8.10 -5.91 12.00
N SER A 504 7.73 -4.71 12.42
CA SER A 504 6.43 -4.15 12.09
C SER A 504 6.46 -3.57 10.68
N ALA A 505 5.57 -4.07 9.82
CA ALA A 505 5.54 -3.80 8.40
C ALA A 505 4.16 -4.21 7.85
N HIS A 506 3.66 -3.51 6.84
CA HIS A 506 2.36 -3.81 6.25
C HIS A 506 2.52 -4.61 4.95
N CYS A 507 2.56 -5.93 5.07
CA CYS A 507 2.41 -6.82 3.91
C CYS A 507 1.00 -6.72 3.32
N SER A 508 0.85 -7.10 2.05
CA SER A 508 -0.47 -7.44 1.48
C SER A 508 -0.32 -8.59 0.50
N GLU A 509 -1.20 -9.60 0.55
CA GLU A 509 -1.27 -10.62 -0.51
C GLU A 509 -2.09 -10.05 -1.68
N PHE A 510 -1.40 -9.58 -2.73
CA PHE A 510 -2.06 -8.87 -3.85
C PHE A 510 -2.94 -9.78 -4.73
N GLY A 511 -2.89 -11.10 -4.59
CA GLY A 511 -3.73 -12.07 -5.32
C GLY A 511 -3.58 -12.07 -6.85
N ILE A 512 -2.68 -11.25 -7.40
CA ILE A 512 -2.32 -11.21 -8.81
C ILE A 512 -1.39 -12.40 -9.06
N ALA A 513 -1.91 -13.49 -9.64
CA ALA A 513 -1.18 -14.75 -9.83
C ALA A 513 0.18 -14.61 -10.55
N PHE A 514 0.40 -13.50 -11.27
CA PHE A 514 1.67 -13.23 -11.93
C PHE A 514 2.73 -12.61 -11.02
N VAL A 515 2.35 -12.15 -9.81
CA VAL A 515 3.27 -11.85 -8.70
C VAL A 515 3.98 -13.13 -8.28
N ASP A 516 3.23 -14.21 -8.15
CA ASP A 516 3.73 -15.50 -7.68
C ASP A 516 4.67 -16.16 -8.69
N ASP A 517 4.37 -16.06 -10.00
CA ASP A 517 5.28 -16.50 -11.07
C ASP A 517 6.63 -15.74 -11.00
N ALA A 518 6.61 -14.41 -10.80
CA ALA A 518 7.83 -13.62 -10.65
C ALA A 518 8.62 -13.97 -9.38
N ALA A 519 7.91 -14.12 -8.27
CA ALA A 519 8.47 -14.48 -6.98
C ALA A 519 9.15 -15.86 -7.07
N ALA A 520 8.49 -16.85 -7.68
CA ALA A 520 9.05 -18.17 -7.91
C ALA A 520 10.29 -18.12 -8.82
N ALA A 521 10.26 -17.34 -9.91
CA ALA A 521 11.38 -17.16 -10.82
C ALA A 521 12.61 -16.53 -10.12
N LEU A 522 12.40 -15.44 -9.37
CA LEU A 522 13.43 -14.78 -8.58
C LEU A 522 14.04 -15.71 -7.52
N LEU A 523 13.20 -16.44 -6.78
CA LEU A 523 13.68 -17.37 -5.75
C LEU A 523 14.45 -18.55 -6.35
N SER A 524 14.01 -19.09 -7.49
CA SER A 524 14.73 -20.14 -8.23
C SER A 524 16.10 -19.65 -8.69
N ALA A 525 16.19 -18.42 -9.20
CA ALA A 525 17.45 -17.81 -9.62
C ALA A 525 18.42 -17.57 -8.43
N LEU A 526 17.92 -17.00 -7.33
CA LEU A 526 18.70 -16.77 -6.12
C LEU A 526 19.20 -18.08 -5.49
N GLY A 527 18.31 -19.07 -5.32
CA GLY A 527 18.69 -20.39 -4.80
C GLY A 527 19.79 -21.05 -5.64
N SER A 528 19.65 -21.03 -6.97
CA SER A 528 20.64 -21.59 -7.90
C SER A 528 22.02 -20.92 -7.79
N VAL A 529 22.07 -19.61 -7.54
CA VAL A 529 23.30 -18.83 -7.38
C VAL A 529 23.96 -19.06 -6.00
N LEU A 530 23.16 -19.25 -4.95
CA LEU A 530 23.64 -19.62 -3.62
C LEU A 530 24.18 -21.05 -3.58
N ASP A 531 23.48 -22.01 -4.18
CA ASP A 531 23.93 -23.41 -4.33
C ASP A 531 25.25 -23.52 -5.10
N ALA A 532 25.40 -22.76 -6.20
CA ALA A 532 26.63 -22.71 -6.98
C ALA A 532 27.80 -22.07 -6.19
N SER A 533 27.50 -21.02 -5.42
CA SER A 533 28.43 -20.45 -4.44
C SER A 533 28.71 -21.41 -3.28
N GLY A 534 27.83 -22.37 -3.01
CA GLY A 534 27.86 -23.33 -1.91
C GLY A 534 27.95 -22.67 -0.54
N GLU A 535 27.07 -21.68 -0.34
CA GLU A 535 26.83 -20.97 0.90
C GLU A 535 25.56 -21.52 1.57
N ASP A 536 25.63 -21.93 2.84
CA ASP A 536 24.47 -22.40 3.62
C ASP A 536 23.57 -21.22 4.07
N SER A 537 23.03 -20.45 3.13
CA SER A 537 22.09 -19.34 3.41
C SER A 537 20.68 -19.68 2.94
N THR A 538 19.73 -19.65 3.87
CA THR A 538 18.29 -19.79 3.56
C THR A 538 17.73 -18.51 2.95
N VAL A 539 17.00 -18.65 1.85
CA VAL A 539 16.04 -17.63 1.39
C VAL A 539 15.01 -17.40 2.50
N GLN A 540 14.88 -16.15 2.95
CA GLN A 540 13.92 -15.71 3.96
C GLN A 540 12.83 -14.85 3.31
N TRP A 541 12.20 -15.37 2.26
CA TRP A 541 11.24 -14.63 1.46
C TRP A 541 10.18 -15.51 0.80
N THR A 542 8.99 -14.94 0.58
CA THR A 542 7.82 -15.53 -0.11
C THR A 542 7.04 -14.42 -0.83
N SER A 543 6.10 -14.75 -1.72
CA SER A 543 5.23 -13.72 -2.33
C SER A 543 4.29 -13.04 -1.31
N ALA A 544 4.00 -13.65 -0.16
CA ALA A 544 3.27 -12.98 0.92
C ALA A 544 4.07 -11.83 1.58
N LEU A 545 5.41 -11.88 1.52
CA LEU A 545 6.27 -10.78 1.97
C LEU A 545 6.35 -9.62 0.98
N VAL A 546 5.73 -9.70 -0.21
CA VAL A 546 5.58 -8.58 -1.13
C VAL A 546 4.70 -7.54 -0.42
N GLY A 547 5.30 -6.49 0.14
CA GLY A 547 4.62 -5.52 1.02
C GLY A 547 5.32 -5.37 2.37
N CYS A 548 6.19 -6.31 2.73
CA CYS A 548 7.19 -6.21 3.79
C CYS A 548 8.65 -6.16 3.28
N LEU A 549 8.97 -6.93 2.24
CA LEU A 549 10.26 -6.93 1.54
C LEU A 549 10.03 -7.26 0.07
N PRO A 550 10.46 -6.42 -0.88
CA PRO A 550 10.48 -4.97 -0.71
C PRO A 550 9.06 -4.53 -0.20
N SER A 551 8.95 -3.63 0.80
CA SER A 551 7.68 -3.35 1.52
C SER A 551 6.58 -2.59 0.75
N LEU A 552 5.87 -1.62 1.31
CA LEU A 552 5.14 -0.58 0.54
C LEU A 552 5.04 0.80 1.17
N SER A 553 5.44 0.92 2.44
CA SER A 553 5.07 2.02 3.32
C SER A 553 5.96 3.28 3.24
N GLY A 554 6.43 3.71 2.06
CA GLY A 554 7.22 4.96 1.82
C GLY A 554 8.61 5.11 2.51
N ILE A 555 9.58 4.20 2.31
CA ILE A 555 10.63 3.80 3.29
C ILE A 555 11.95 3.32 2.47
N LYS A 556 13.21 3.07 2.96
CA LYS A 556 14.51 2.55 2.29
C LYS A 556 15.26 1.18 2.75
N ALA A 557 14.54 0.06 2.96
CA ALA A 557 14.55 -1.39 3.40
C ALA A 557 14.53 -1.85 4.87
N ASP A 558 15.49 -1.43 5.66
CA ASP A 558 15.97 -2.06 6.88
C ASP A 558 15.73 -1.28 8.20
N GLU A 559 15.05 -0.12 8.20
CA GLU A 559 14.54 0.63 9.37
C GLU A 559 13.05 0.37 9.62
N GLN A 560 12.35 -0.39 8.77
CA GLN A 560 10.99 -0.85 9.08
C GLN A 560 11.01 -1.45 10.48
N ARG A 561 10.27 -0.79 11.37
CA ARG A 561 10.57 -0.76 12.80
C ARG A 561 10.72 -2.17 13.34
N LEU A 562 11.84 -2.46 14.00
CA LEU A 562 12.01 -3.77 14.61
C LEU A 562 10.86 -3.96 15.61
N HIS A 563 10.17 -5.09 15.55
CA HIS A 563 8.89 -5.24 16.26
C HIS A 563 9.07 -5.12 17.78
N ASN A 564 10.23 -5.51 18.31
CA ASN A 564 10.60 -5.30 19.71
C ASN A 564 10.68 -3.81 20.12
N GLU A 565 10.98 -2.89 19.20
CA GLU A 565 10.96 -1.45 19.47
C GLU A 565 9.52 -0.91 19.53
N SER A 566 8.62 -1.42 18.69
CA SER A 566 7.18 -1.14 18.79
C SER A 566 6.63 -1.56 20.15
N LEU A 567 6.95 -2.79 20.60
CA LEU A 567 6.54 -3.28 21.92
C LEU A 567 7.21 -2.49 23.07
N ALA A 568 8.49 -2.12 22.94
CA ALA A 568 9.22 -1.35 23.94
C ALA A 568 8.70 0.09 24.11
N GLU A 569 8.16 0.69 23.04
CA GLU A 569 7.48 1.99 23.08
C GLU A 569 6.21 1.91 23.95
N VAL A 570 5.36 0.91 23.71
CA VAL A 570 4.14 0.66 24.52
C VAL A 570 4.51 0.33 25.97
N ALA A 571 5.51 -0.51 26.22
CA ALA A 571 5.95 -0.87 27.57
C ALA A 571 6.54 0.33 28.34
N THR A 572 7.21 1.26 27.65
CA THR A 572 7.72 2.50 28.23
C THR A 572 6.54 3.41 28.62
N TRP A 573 5.54 3.56 27.75
CA TRP A 573 4.33 4.32 28.05
C TRP A 573 3.54 3.73 29.24
N LEU A 574 3.39 2.40 29.30
CA LEU A 574 2.74 1.72 30.43
C LEU A 574 3.45 1.95 31.77
N SER A 575 4.77 2.11 31.76
CA SER A 575 5.56 2.31 32.99
C SER A 575 5.27 3.62 33.73
N SER A 576 4.73 4.63 33.03
CA SER A 576 4.22 5.88 33.63
C SER A 576 2.71 5.87 33.86
N HIS A 577 1.98 4.87 33.36
CA HIS A 577 0.52 4.80 33.41
C HIS A 577 0.03 3.49 34.06
N PRO A 578 0.32 3.24 35.36
CA PRO A 578 0.04 1.96 36.04
C PRO A 578 -1.46 1.67 36.25
N ASN A 579 -2.34 2.64 35.98
CA ASN A 579 -3.79 2.53 36.11
C ASN A 579 -4.50 2.41 34.73
N ASP A 580 -3.77 2.20 33.65
CA ASP A 580 -4.28 2.06 32.29
C ASP A 580 -4.03 0.65 31.73
N LEU A 581 -4.81 0.26 30.71
CA LEU A 581 -4.72 -1.02 30.01
C LEU A 581 -4.69 -0.83 28.50
N VAL A 582 -3.82 -1.58 27.81
CA VAL A 582 -3.73 -1.63 26.35
C VAL A 582 -4.08 -3.03 25.84
N VAL A 583 -5.02 -3.11 24.90
CA VAL A 583 -5.21 -4.29 24.06
C VAL A 583 -4.29 -4.16 22.85
N ILE A 584 -3.52 -5.20 22.56
CA ILE A 584 -2.63 -5.27 21.40
C ILE A 584 -3.14 -6.39 20.50
N TYR A 585 -3.82 -6.04 19.41
CA TYR A 585 -4.04 -6.94 18.29
C TYR A 585 -2.76 -7.04 17.46
N THR A 586 -2.44 -8.24 17.01
CA THR A 586 -1.20 -8.58 16.30
C THR A 586 -1.58 -9.41 15.08
N GLU A 587 -1.49 -8.81 13.89
CA GLU A 587 -1.57 -9.54 12.62
C GLU A 587 -0.22 -10.24 12.40
N ILE A 588 -0.18 -11.57 12.48
CA ILE A 588 1.06 -12.35 12.35
C ILE A 588 1.13 -12.94 10.94
N GLY A 589 2.13 -12.55 10.16
CA GLY A 589 2.36 -13.11 8.82
C GLY A 589 2.62 -14.62 8.82
N ASP A 590 2.04 -15.32 7.84
CA ASP A 590 2.24 -16.78 7.63
C ASP A 590 3.73 -17.17 7.49
N GLU A 591 4.58 -16.24 7.07
CA GLU A 591 6.01 -16.48 6.97
C GLU A 591 6.73 -16.50 8.34
N VAL A 592 6.17 -15.87 9.38
CA VAL A 592 6.68 -15.97 10.76
C VAL A 592 6.62 -17.43 11.22
N ALA A 593 5.53 -18.14 10.92
CA ALA A 593 5.42 -19.57 11.16
C ALA A 593 6.31 -20.38 10.20
N SER A 594 6.29 -20.06 8.90
CA SER A 594 7.04 -20.78 7.87
C SER A 594 8.56 -20.75 8.07
N PHE A 595 9.10 -19.62 8.56
CA PHE A 595 10.51 -19.45 8.93
C PHE A 595 10.81 -19.81 10.39
N SER A 596 9.86 -20.45 11.09
CA SER A 596 10.00 -20.98 12.47
C SER A 596 10.33 -19.93 13.53
N GLN A 597 9.75 -18.72 13.43
CA GLN A 597 10.01 -17.58 14.30
C GLN A 597 8.93 -17.32 15.35
N THR A 598 7.85 -18.11 15.40
CA THR A 598 6.77 -17.99 16.40
C THR A 598 7.31 -18.02 17.84
N ASP A 599 8.23 -18.94 18.16
CA ASP A 599 8.90 -19.01 19.47
C ASP A 599 9.70 -17.73 19.79
N ALA A 600 10.31 -17.10 18.77
CA ALA A 600 11.04 -15.85 18.94
C ALA A 600 10.08 -14.67 19.18
N LEU A 601 8.96 -14.63 18.46
CA LEU A 601 7.91 -13.62 18.62
C LEU A 601 7.27 -13.67 20.02
N LEU A 602 6.80 -14.85 20.46
CA LEU A 602 6.21 -15.02 21.79
C LEU A 602 7.21 -14.74 22.92
N LYS A 603 8.51 -14.97 22.66
CA LYS A 603 9.59 -14.57 23.56
C LYS A 603 9.77 -13.05 23.64
N LEU A 604 9.55 -12.28 22.57
CA LEU A 604 9.58 -10.80 22.64
C LEU A 604 8.49 -10.29 23.58
N TYR A 605 7.21 -10.65 23.34
CA TYR A 605 6.09 -10.22 24.18
C TYR A 605 6.27 -10.57 25.66
N THR A 606 6.69 -11.80 25.97
CA THR A 606 6.95 -12.23 27.35
C THR A 606 8.15 -11.54 28.00
N THR A 607 9.18 -11.18 27.22
CA THR A 607 10.35 -10.45 27.72
C THR A 607 10.05 -8.96 27.96
N VAL A 608 9.18 -8.36 27.14
CA VAL A 608 8.84 -6.93 27.21
C VAL A 608 7.80 -6.62 28.28
N PHE A 609 6.70 -7.39 28.34
CA PHE A 609 5.57 -7.09 29.23
C PHE A 609 5.55 -7.92 30.52
N GLY A 610 6.15 -9.11 30.54
CA GLY A 610 6.26 -9.95 31.73
C GLY A 610 4.92 -10.21 32.43
N ASP A 611 4.85 -9.90 33.72
CA ASP A 611 3.66 -10.15 34.56
C ASP A 611 2.43 -9.31 34.16
N LEU A 612 2.61 -8.21 33.41
CA LEU A 612 1.53 -7.32 32.95
C LEU A 612 0.57 -8.01 31.96
N LEU A 613 0.99 -9.10 31.33
CA LEU A 613 0.22 -9.87 30.36
C LEU A 613 -0.95 -10.59 31.02
N PHE A 614 -2.18 -10.32 30.59
CA PHE A 614 -3.32 -11.22 30.82
C PHE A 614 -3.37 -12.24 29.68
N SER A 615 -3.09 -13.50 30.00
CA SER A 615 -2.97 -14.61 29.05
C SER A 615 -4.20 -15.54 29.08
N PRO A 616 -4.34 -16.46 28.11
CA PRO A 616 -5.36 -17.51 28.17
C PRO A 616 -5.34 -18.33 29.47
N SER A 617 -4.16 -18.56 30.06
CA SER A 617 -4.03 -19.26 31.34
C SER A 617 -4.52 -18.42 32.54
N ASP A 618 -4.50 -17.08 32.45
CA ASP A 618 -5.11 -16.21 33.46
C ASP A 618 -6.65 -16.24 33.35
N LEU A 619 -7.19 -16.28 32.12
CA LEU A 619 -8.63 -16.43 31.85
C LEU A 619 -9.18 -17.78 32.34
N ASP A 620 -8.49 -18.89 32.05
CA ASP A 620 -8.82 -20.22 32.58
C ASP A 620 -8.83 -20.21 34.13
N THR A 621 -7.87 -19.53 34.74
CA THR A 621 -7.78 -19.38 36.21
C THR A 621 -8.90 -18.52 36.79
N ALA A 622 -9.40 -17.54 36.03
CA ALA A 622 -10.59 -16.76 36.36
C ALA A 622 -11.92 -17.52 36.16
N GLY A 623 -11.90 -18.64 35.42
CA GLY A 623 -13.06 -19.51 35.19
C GLY A 623 -13.53 -19.61 33.74
N GLY A 624 -12.79 -19.04 32.78
CA GLY A 624 -13.06 -19.16 31.34
C GLY A 624 -14.12 -18.22 30.77
N ASP A 625 -14.60 -17.24 31.55
CA ASP A 625 -15.61 -16.27 31.12
C ASP A 625 -15.08 -14.83 31.24
N TRP A 626 -15.00 -14.12 30.11
CA TRP A 626 -14.64 -12.71 30.04
C TRP A 626 -15.57 -11.79 30.84
N ASN A 627 -16.78 -12.24 31.16
CA ASN A 627 -17.77 -11.47 31.92
C ASN A 627 -17.64 -11.66 33.45
N SER A 628 -16.64 -12.40 33.91
CA SER A 628 -16.39 -12.65 35.33
C SER A 628 -15.57 -11.57 36.04
N PHE A 629 -15.09 -10.56 35.33
CA PHE A 629 -14.31 -9.42 35.84
C PHE A 629 -14.47 -8.19 34.93
N THR A 630 -14.23 -7.00 35.48
CA THR A 630 -14.15 -5.74 34.70
C THR A 630 -12.70 -5.44 34.29
N LEU A 631 -12.49 -4.46 33.42
CA LEU A 631 -11.14 -3.97 33.10
C LEU A 631 -10.46 -3.33 34.34
N ASP A 632 -11.20 -2.56 35.16
CA ASP A 632 -10.73 -2.05 36.45
C ASP A 632 -10.23 -3.17 37.38
N GLU A 633 -10.96 -4.28 37.48
CA GLU A 633 -10.52 -5.43 38.30
C GLU A 633 -9.27 -6.09 37.76
N LEU A 634 -9.03 -6.05 36.44
CA LEU A 634 -7.88 -6.64 35.78
C LEU A 634 -6.63 -5.75 35.96
N ILE A 635 -6.78 -4.43 35.79
CA ILE A 635 -5.79 -3.41 36.15
C ILE A 635 -5.42 -3.51 37.64
N GLY A 636 -6.43 -3.62 38.52
CA GLY A 636 -6.23 -3.80 39.96
C GLY A 636 -5.53 -5.11 40.37
N ARG A 637 -5.40 -6.09 39.47
CA ARG A 637 -4.59 -7.31 39.64
C ARG A 637 -3.15 -7.16 39.11
N GLY A 638 -2.78 -5.97 38.62
CA GLY A 638 -1.48 -5.69 38.00
C GLY A 638 -1.37 -6.16 36.54
N LYS A 639 -2.50 -6.42 35.87
CA LYS A 639 -2.55 -6.79 34.45
C LYS A 639 -2.89 -5.56 33.62
N GLN A 640 -2.06 -5.23 32.65
CA GLN A 640 -2.20 -4.02 31.84
C GLN A 640 -2.15 -4.28 30.33
N VAL A 641 -1.88 -5.51 29.90
CA VAL A 641 -1.76 -5.86 28.48
C VAL A 641 -2.57 -7.10 28.17
N ILE A 642 -3.48 -6.99 27.20
CA ILE A 642 -4.21 -8.12 26.61
C ILE A 642 -3.68 -8.31 25.19
N LEU A 643 -3.20 -9.51 24.87
CA LEU A 643 -2.71 -9.82 23.51
C LEU A 643 -3.76 -10.57 22.71
N VAL A 644 -4.07 -10.07 21.53
CA VAL A 644 -5.00 -10.67 20.57
C VAL A 644 -4.23 -10.91 19.27
N ALA A 645 -4.53 -11.98 18.54
CA ALA A 645 -3.79 -12.35 17.35
C ALA A 645 -4.67 -12.96 16.24
N THR A 646 -4.10 -12.93 15.03
CA THR A 646 -4.40 -13.78 13.87
C THR A 646 -3.12 -14.51 13.43
N PRO A 647 -3.23 -15.62 12.69
CA PRO A 647 -4.44 -16.35 12.31
C PRO A 647 -4.99 -17.29 13.41
N GLU A 648 -4.26 -17.54 14.50
CA GLU A 648 -4.65 -18.49 15.55
C GLU A 648 -4.22 -18.09 16.98
N ALA A 649 -4.78 -18.77 17.98
CA ALA A 649 -4.45 -18.57 19.40
C ALA A 649 -3.14 -19.29 19.78
N ASN A 650 -2.47 -18.80 20.82
CA ASN A 650 -1.28 -19.43 21.39
C ASN A 650 -1.26 -19.30 22.92
N ASP A 651 -0.16 -19.69 23.58
CA ASP A 651 -0.10 -19.71 25.05
C ASP A 651 0.04 -18.31 25.70
N ARG A 652 0.10 -17.23 24.90
CA ARG A 652 0.10 -15.82 25.36
C ARG A 652 -1.00 -14.96 24.76
N MET A 653 -1.49 -15.29 23.56
CA MET A 653 -2.40 -14.47 22.78
C MET A 653 -3.72 -15.18 22.52
N PHE A 654 -4.83 -14.45 22.63
CA PHE A 654 -6.16 -14.91 22.26
C PHE A 654 -6.38 -14.77 20.75
N TYR A 655 -7.08 -15.71 20.11
CA TYR A 655 -7.49 -15.55 18.72
C TYR A 655 -8.62 -14.52 18.60
N MET A 656 -8.52 -13.54 17.69
CA MET A 656 -9.49 -12.44 17.59
C MET A 656 -10.95 -12.94 17.45
N ARG A 657 -11.18 -14.01 16.67
CA ARG A 657 -12.53 -14.52 16.34
C ARG A 657 -13.17 -15.33 17.48
N GLU A 658 -12.39 -15.71 18.48
CA GLU A 658 -12.84 -16.43 19.69
C GLU A 658 -12.84 -15.53 20.94
N LEU A 659 -12.58 -14.23 20.79
CA LEU A 659 -12.64 -13.26 21.88
C LEU A 659 -14.11 -12.99 22.25
N CYS A 660 -14.41 -12.94 23.55
CA CYS A 660 -15.77 -12.71 24.06
C CYS A 660 -16.81 -13.69 23.47
N ALA A 661 -17.96 -13.23 22.94
CA ALA A 661 -18.93 -14.08 22.26
C ALA A 661 -18.69 -14.23 20.74
N GLY A 662 -17.59 -13.65 20.20
CA GLY A 662 -17.28 -13.58 18.78
C GLY A 662 -16.87 -12.16 18.35
N TRP A 663 -16.38 -12.03 17.11
CA TRP A 663 -15.86 -10.79 16.55
C TRP A 663 -16.37 -10.51 15.13
N ALA A 664 -16.80 -9.27 14.89
CA ALA A 664 -17.13 -8.75 13.57
C ALA A 664 -16.34 -7.47 13.24
N ASP A 665 -16.10 -7.23 11.96
CA ASP A 665 -15.47 -6.01 11.44
C ASP A 665 -16.48 -5.27 10.55
N VAL A 666 -16.47 -3.93 10.60
CA VAL A 666 -17.33 -3.04 9.80
C VAL A 666 -16.52 -1.85 9.26
N PRO A 667 -16.92 -1.14 8.18
CA PRO A 667 -18.08 -1.35 7.31
C PRO A 667 -18.16 -2.74 6.66
N SER A 668 -19.34 -3.13 6.19
CA SER A 668 -19.55 -4.39 5.46
C SER A 668 -20.27 -4.16 4.13
N SER A 669 -20.14 -5.10 3.20
CA SER A 669 -20.84 -5.08 1.90
C SER A 669 -22.26 -5.64 1.93
N THR A 670 -22.84 -5.86 3.12
CA THR A 670 -24.21 -6.34 3.28
C THR A 670 -24.98 -5.58 4.37
N ALA A 671 -26.02 -4.85 3.97
CA ALA A 671 -26.89 -4.13 4.92
C ALA A 671 -27.64 -5.11 5.83
N GLY A 672 -27.82 -4.69 7.09
CA GLY A 672 -28.35 -5.55 8.14
C GLY A 672 -29.86 -5.78 8.13
N SER A 673 -30.33 -6.45 9.19
CA SER A 673 -31.75 -6.49 9.53
C SER A 673 -32.14 -5.27 10.38
N SER A 674 -33.43 -4.92 10.43
CA SER A 674 -33.91 -3.74 11.18
C SER A 674 -33.56 -3.83 12.66
N GLY A 675 -32.71 -2.92 13.15
CA GLY A 675 -32.19 -2.92 14.52
C GLY A 675 -30.78 -3.52 14.67
N THR A 676 -30.12 -3.83 13.56
CA THR A 676 -28.67 -4.14 13.48
C THR A 676 -27.94 -3.04 12.71
N PHE A 677 -26.61 -3.02 12.78
CA PHE A 677 -25.72 -2.05 12.11
C PHE A 677 -24.66 -2.84 11.34
N PHE A 678 -24.63 -2.72 10.01
CA PHE A 678 -23.91 -3.59 9.07
C PHE A 678 -24.21 -5.10 9.17
N GLY A 679 -25.32 -5.45 9.83
CA GLY A 679 -25.72 -6.82 10.16
C GLY A 679 -25.57 -7.19 11.64
N GLU A 680 -24.76 -6.45 12.39
CA GLU A 680 -24.35 -6.80 13.75
C GLU A 680 -25.23 -6.18 14.83
N THR A 681 -25.33 -6.87 15.98
CA THR A 681 -26.07 -6.40 17.15
C THR A 681 -25.12 -5.79 18.16
N MET A 682 -25.15 -4.47 18.32
CA MET A 682 -24.25 -3.76 19.24
C MET A 682 -24.58 -4.03 20.71
N ASN A 683 -23.57 -3.94 21.57
CA ASN A 683 -23.66 -4.20 23.01
C ASN A 683 -24.21 -5.61 23.35
N ALA A 684 -23.92 -6.60 22.51
CA ALA A 684 -24.41 -7.99 22.65
C ALA A 684 -23.40 -8.97 23.30
N GLY A 685 -22.21 -8.49 23.68
CA GLY A 685 -21.13 -9.32 24.24
C GLY A 685 -20.25 -9.97 23.17
N SER A 686 -20.54 -9.76 21.89
CA SER A 686 -19.60 -9.88 20.78
C SER A 686 -18.89 -8.55 20.56
N LEU A 687 -17.62 -8.58 20.15
CA LEU A 687 -16.87 -7.38 19.82
C LEU A 687 -17.11 -6.97 18.37
N VAL A 688 -17.32 -5.68 18.14
CA VAL A 688 -17.31 -5.09 16.80
C VAL A 688 -16.19 -4.07 16.68
N ARG A 689 -15.36 -4.19 15.64
CA ARG A 689 -14.39 -3.18 15.23
C ARG A 689 -14.87 -2.42 14.00
N ALA A 690 -14.83 -1.10 14.05
CA ALA A 690 -14.94 -0.26 12.84
C ALA A 690 -13.55 0.20 12.41
N PHE A 691 -13.14 -0.12 11.18
CA PHE A 691 -11.91 0.40 10.58
C PHE A 691 -12.06 0.60 9.07
N LYS A 692 -11.14 1.38 8.49
CA LYS A 692 -11.00 1.52 7.04
C LYS A 692 -9.57 1.92 6.72
N SER A 693 -8.90 1.15 5.85
CA SER A 693 -7.56 1.51 5.37
C SER A 693 -7.64 2.73 4.45
N GLU A 694 -6.91 3.78 4.78
CA GLU A 694 -6.73 4.98 3.96
C GLU A 694 -5.47 4.87 3.07
N LEU A 695 -4.82 3.69 3.00
CA LEU A 695 -3.67 3.47 2.11
C LEU A 695 -4.06 3.61 0.64
N HIS A 696 -3.27 4.39 -0.10
CA HIS A 696 -3.63 4.86 -1.42
C HIS A 696 -2.41 5.02 -2.35
N TYR A 697 -2.55 4.51 -3.56
CA TYR A 697 -1.45 4.29 -4.50
C TYR A 697 -1.83 4.82 -5.89
N ALA A 698 -1.45 6.07 -6.16
CA ALA A 698 -1.94 6.86 -7.28
C ALA A 698 -3.48 6.93 -7.31
N THR A 699 -4.16 6.10 -8.11
CA THR A 699 -5.64 6.08 -8.22
C THR A 699 -6.27 4.77 -7.74
N LEU A 700 -5.59 4.05 -6.83
CA LEU A 700 -6.03 2.78 -6.28
C LEU A 700 -5.95 2.84 -4.75
N SER A 701 -7.08 2.67 -4.05
CA SER A 701 -7.07 2.33 -2.62
C SER A 701 -6.63 0.88 -2.41
N GLU A 702 -6.26 0.52 -1.20
CA GLU A 702 -5.91 -0.86 -0.86
C GLU A 702 -7.01 -1.88 -1.22
N ASP A 703 -8.29 -1.59 -0.94
CA ASP A 703 -9.41 -2.46 -1.33
C ASP A 703 -9.46 -2.69 -2.85
N ALA A 704 -9.08 -1.70 -3.65
CA ALA A 704 -9.08 -1.82 -5.11
C ALA A 704 -7.97 -2.75 -5.61
N LEU A 705 -6.95 -3.01 -4.79
CA LEU A 705 -5.83 -3.92 -5.07
C LEU A 705 -6.17 -5.35 -4.67
N SER A 706 -6.84 -5.56 -3.52
CA SER A 706 -7.36 -6.88 -3.10
C SER A 706 -8.61 -7.34 -3.86
N GLY A 707 -9.11 -6.53 -4.81
CA GLY A 707 -10.27 -6.85 -5.65
C GLY A 707 -11.62 -6.71 -4.93
N GLY A 708 -11.67 -5.80 -3.95
CA GLY A 708 -12.68 -5.70 -2.90
C GLY A 708 -14.13 -5.48 -3.34
N SER A 709 -15.02 -5.71 -2.38
CA SER A 709 -16.47 -5.49 -2.52
C SER A 709 -16.85 -4.03 -2.25
N VAL A 710 -17.81 -3.51 -3.02
CA VAL A 710 -18.46 -2.23 -2.68
C VAL A 710 -19.21 -2.40 -1.36
N GLU A 711 -18.83 -1.60 -0.37
CA GLU A 711 -19.45 -1.55 0.96
C GLU A 711 -20.83 -0.86 0.94
N VAL A 712 -21.59 -1.02 2.00
CA VAL A 712 -22.77 -0.18 2.25
C VAL A 712 -22.27 1.21 2.64
N ASP A 713 -22.61 2.21 1.82
CA ASP A 713 -22.39 3.62 2.13
C ASP A 713 -23.71 4.39 2.16
N THR A 714 -24.14 4.76 3.37
CA THR A 714 -25.36 5.51 3.64
C THR A 714 -25.18 6.42 4.87
N ALA A 715 -26.03 7.42 5.03
CA ALA A 715 -25.99 8.32 6.21
C ALA A 715 -26.27 7.63 7.57
N THR A 716 -26.64 6.34 7.59
CA THR A 716 -26.89 5.53 8.80
C THR A 716 -25.96 4.33 8.94
N GLU A 717 -25.31 3.93 7.85
CA GLU A 717 -24.31 2.85 7.75
C GLU A 717 -23.28 3.34 6.69
N PRO A 718 -22.30 4.18 7.06
CA PRO A 718 -21.39 4.85 6.11
C PRO A 718 -20.14 4.03 5.79
N GLY A 719 -19.69 4.05 4.54
CA GLY A 719 -18.58 3.23 4.03
C GLY A 719 -17.16 3.71 4.39
N HIS A 720 -17.05 4.76 5.21
CA HIS A 720 -15.78 5.37 5.62
C HIS A 720 -15.73 5.50 7.14
N VAL A 721 -14.54 5.37 7.74
CA VAL A 721 -14.32 5.50 9.20
C VAL A 721 -13.40 6.67 9.48
N ASN A 722 -13.94 7.89 9.39
CA ASN A 722 -13.22 9.15 9.60
C ASN A 722 -14.03 10.12 10.48
N ALA A 723 -13.45 11.27 10.84
CA ALA A 723 -14.09 12.21 11.77
C ALA A 723 -15.52 12.67 11.40
N SER A 724 -15.89 12.64 10.11
CA SER A 724 -17.24 13.00 9.67
C SER A 724 -18.28 11.91 9.86
N SER A 725 -17.86 10.63 9.85
CA SER A 725 -18.73 9.45 9.95
C SER A 725 -18.68 8.77 11.33
N LEU A 726 -17.56 8.88 12.05
CA LEU A 726 -17.36 8.33 13.39
C LEU A 726 -18.52 8.59 14.38
N PRO A 727 -19.17 9.77 14.43
CA PRO A 727 -20.30 10.00 15.32
C PRO A 727 -21.48 9.04 15.10
N VAL A 728 -21.61 8.42 13.91
CA VAL A 728 -22.62 7.39 13.62
C VAL A 728 -22.23 6.04 14.26
N PHE A 729 -20.98 5.60 14.13
CA PHE A 729 -20.48 4.37 14.76
C PHE A 729 -20.45 4.49 16.30
N VAL A 730 -20.08 5.67 16.82
CA VAL A 730 -20.17 6.02 18.24
C VAL A 730 -21.62 5.91 18.72
N ALA A 731 -22.58 6.53 18.03
CA ALA A 731 -23.99 6.45 18.42
C ALA A 731 -24.61 5.05 18.28
N ALA A 732 -24.02 4.17 17.46
CA ALA A 732 -24.42 2.77 17.35
C ALA A 732 -23.91 1.90 18.51
N GLY A 733 -22.79 2.25 19.15
CA GLY A 733 -22.18 1.46 20.23
C GLY A 733 -21.15 0.44 19.77
N VAL A 734 -20.32 0.79 18.78
CA VAL A 734 -19.23 -0.07 18.29
C VAL A 734 -18.09 -0.10 19.34
N ASN A 735 -17.63 -1.29 19.70
CA ASN A 735 -16.64 -1.49 20.78
C ASN A 735 -15.26 -0.90 20.45
N VAL A 736 -14.76 -1.12 19.24
CA VAL A 736 -13.38 -0.79 18.85
C VAL A 736 -13.43 0.14 17.65
N LEU A 737 -13.27 1.44 17.89
CA LEU A 737 -13.30 2.47 16.84
C LEU A 737 -11.87 2.75 16.39
N ALA A 738 -11.44 2.10 15.30
CA ALA A 738 -10.07 2.03 14.80
C ALA A 738 -9.92 2.76 13.44
N PRO A 739 -10.02 4.10 13.41
CA PRO A 739 -9.74 4.87 12.20
C PRO A 739 -8.24 4.85 11.86
N ASP A 740 -7.96 5.06 10.57
CA ASP A 740 -6.68 5.61 10.11
C ASP A 740 -6.59 7.12 10.40
N GLU A 741 -5.41 7.71 10.18
CA GLU A 741 -5.16 9.15 10.21
C GLU A 741 -5.52 9.84 11.55
N LEU A 742 -5.24 9.18 12.70
CA LEU A 742 -5.59 9.68 14.04
C LEU A 742 -5.04 11.08 14.32
N ASP A 743 -5.96 12.02 14.57
CA ASP A 743 -5.69 13.42 14.90
C ASP A 743 -6.71 14.02 15.89
N GLY A 744 -6.65 15.33 16.13
CA GLY A 744 -7.54 16.02 17.07
C GLY A 744 -8.99 16.11 16.59
N THR A 745 -9.23 16.20 15.28
CA THR A 745 -10.58 16.20 14.69
C THR A 745 -11.21 14.80 14.82
N VAL A 746 -10.44 13.74 14.59
CA VAL A 746 -10.83 12.34 14.82
C VAL A 746 -11.13 12.10 16.30
N MET A 747 -10.25 12.51 17.21
CA MET A 747 -10.48 12.33 18.66
C MET A 747 -11.71 13.12 19.17
N ALA A 748 -11.98 14.32 18.64
CA ALA A 748 -13.19 15.08 18.97
C ALA A 748 -14.48 14.36 18.54
N ALA A 749 -14.45 13.67 17.39
CA ALA A 749 -15.58 12.88 16.88
C ALA A 749 -15.88 11.62 17.72
N LEU A 750 -14.89 11.10 18.45
CA LEU A 750 -15.04 9.97 19.39
C LEU A 750 -15.62 10.38 20.77
N VAL A 751 -15.74 11.67 21.06
CA VAL A 751 -16.41 12.14 22.28
C VAL A 751 -17.92 11.97 22.13
N TRP A 752 -18.57 11.26 23.05
CA TRP A 752 -20.03 11.11 23.13
C TRP A 752 -20.65 11.77 24.37
N SER A 753 -19.85 12.01 25.41
CA SER A 753 -20.30 12.51 26.70
C SER A 753 -20.42 14.04 26.72
N TRP A 754 -19.39 14.73 27.17
CA TRP A 754 -19.37 16.18 27.40
C TRP A 754 -19.49 16.99 26.10
N ALA A 755 -20.13 18.16 26.22
CA ALA A 755 -19.96 19.23 25.26
C ALA A 755 -18.58 19.89 25.39
N GLU A 756 -18.23 20.73 24.41
CA GLU A 756 -17.03 21.58 24.43
C GLU A 756 -16.96 22.41 25.73
N ASP A 757 -15.77 22.43 26.35
CA ASP A 757 -15.44 23.03 27.67
C ASP A 757 -16.26 22.60 28.92
N GLU A 758 -17.30 21.80 28.77
CA GLU A 758 -18.12 21.30 29.88
C GLU A 758 -17.47 20.10 30.61
N PRO A 759 -17.67 19.93 31.93
CA PRO A 759 -18.39 20.82 32.84
C PRO A 759 -17.57 22.06 33.22
N HIS A 760 -18.23 23.20 33.35
CA HIS A 760 -17.69 24.38 34.05
C HIS A 760 -17.63 24.16 35.58
N VAL A 761 -16.66 23.35 36.04
CA VAL A 761 -16.55 22.81 37.42
C VAL A 761 -16.62 23.85 38.56
N ASP A 762 -16.17 25.08 38.37
CA ASP A 762 -16.28 26.16 39.37
C ASP A 762 -17.74 26.60 39.65
N THR A 763 -18.69 26.18 38.80
CA THR A 763 -20.09 26.62 38.84
C THR A 763 -21.10 25.49 38.74
N ALA A 764 -20.73 24.34 38.17
CA ALA A 764 -21.60 23.19 38.03
C ALA A 764 -21.88 22.51 39.39
N THR A 765 -23.15 22.28 39.70
CA THR A 765 -23.64 21.58 40.91
C THR A 765 -24.36 20.27 40.59
N ALA A 766 -24.75 20.08 39.32
CA ALA A 766 -25.35 18.88 38.76
C ALA A 766 -24.98 18.78 37.27
N VAL A 767 -25.27 17.63 36.67
CA VAL A 767 -25.02 17.34 35.26
C VAL A 767 -26.34 17.03 34.56
N GLN A 768 -26.51 17.51 33.33
CA GLN A 768 -27.66 17.15 32.48
C GLN A 768 -27.21 16.61 31.13
N LEU A 769 -27.97 15.67 30.56
CA LEU A 769 -27.94 15.34 29.13
C LEU A 769 -28.95 16.23 28.39
N SER A 770 -28.55 16.76 27.24
CA SER A 770 -29.37 17.54 26.30
C SER A 770 -29.98 16.65 25.22
N ALA A 771 -31.31 16.72 25.01
CA ALA A 771 -31.97 15.98 23.93
C ALA A 771 -31.54 16.45 22.53
N ALA A 772 -31.21 17.73 22.39
CA ALA A 772 -30.97 18.37 21.10
C ALA A 772 -29.73 17.80 20.40
N ASP A 773 -28.64 17.65 21.13
CA ASP A 773 -27.31 17.24 20.65
C ASP A 773 -26.88 15.86 21.20
N GLY A 774 -27.38 15.45 22.37
CA GLY A 774 -26.97 14.23 23.08
C GLY A 774 -25.80 14.42 24.05
N ARG A 775 -25.36 15.66 24.28
CA ARG A 775 -24.17 16.01 25.07
C ARG A 775 -24.50 16.33 26.52
N TRP A 776 -23.48 16.23 27.36
CA TRP A 776 -23.52 16.50 28.78
C TRP A 776 -23.07 17.92 29.09
N TYR A 777 -23.80 18.59 29.98
CA TYR A 777 -23.57 19.98 30.40
C TYR A 777 -23.55 20.10 31.92
N GLY A 778 -22.66 20.93 32.47
CA GLY A 778 -22.66 21.30 33.88
C GLY A 778 -23.69 22.39 34.18
N VAL A 779 -24.51 22.24 35.24
CA VAL A 779 -25.54 23.24 35.60
C VAL A 779 -25.45 23.69 37.05
N ALA A 780 -25.57 25.00 37.26
CA ALA A 780 -25.45 25.64 38.57
C ALA A 780 -26.72 25.58 39.44
N ASP A 781 -27.86 25.13 38.88
CA ASP A 781 -29.11 24.87 39.59
C ASP A 781 -29.76 23.61 39.01
N SER A 782 -29.83 22.53 39.79
CA SER A 782 -30.48 21.30 39.33
C SER A 782 -32.00 21.46 39.10
N ALA A 783 -32.63 22.51 39.64
CA ALA A 783 -34.03 22.81 39.38
C ALA A 783 -34.30 23.39 37.97
N SER A 784 -33.27 23.72 37.19
CA SER A 784 -33.44 24.06 35.76
C SER A 784 -33.48 22.84 34.84
N ILE A 785 -33.13 21.66 35.34
CA ILE A 785 -33.19 20.41 34.57
C ILE A 785 -34.64 19.91 34.56
N SER A 786 -35.15 19.47 33.41
CA SER A 786 -36.58 19.15 33.25
C SER A 786 -36.96 17.75 33.74
N HIS A 787 -36.04 16.79 33.65
CA HIS A 787 -36.26 15.38 34.00
C HIS A 787 -35.10 14.80 34.84
N VAL A 788 -35.28 13.60 35.39
CA VAL A 788 -34.24 12.71 35.92
C VAL A 788 -34.06 11.54 34.97
N ALA A 789 -32.82 11.15 34.67
CA ALA A 789 -32.51 9.95 33.91
C ALA A 789 -32.60 8.69 34.79
N CYS A 790 -33.40 7.71 34.40
CA CYS A 790 -33.61 6.47 35.13
C CYS A 790 -33.15 5.26 34.31
N VAL A 791 -32.09 4.58 34.76
CA VAL A 791 -31.52 3.37 34.11
C VAL A 791 -32.17 2.10 34.68
N SER A 792 -32.47 1.13 33.82
CA SER A 792 -33.01 -0.16 34.24
C SER A 792 -31.96 -1.00 34.98
N SER A 793 -32.37 -1.63 36.08
CA SER A 793 -31.52 -2.54 36.88
C SER A 793 -31.23 -3.88 36.21
N SER A 794 -31.87 -4.17 35.06
CA SER A 794 -31.73 -5.45 34.33
C SER A 794 -31.13 -5.31 32.92
N ASN A 795 -31.11 -4.10 32.35
CA ASN A 795 -30.48 -3.83 31.07
C ASN A 795 -30.14 -2.34 30.97
N ARG A 796 -28.85 -1.98 30.95
CA ARG A 796 -28.43 -0.57 30.97
C ARG A 796 -28.70 0.21 29.68
N THR A 797 -29.07 -0.45 28.57
CA THR A 797 -29.60 0.24 27.37
C THR A 797 -31.09 0.58 27.47
N THR A 798 -31.79 0.15 28.53
CA THR A 798 -33.20 0.50 28.76
C THR A 798 -33.30 1.65 29.76
N TRP A 799 -33.76 2.81 29.26
CA TRP A 799 -33.91 4.05 30.01
C TRP A 799 -35.36 4.51 30.04
N GLU A 800 -35.77 5.06 31.18
CA GLU A 800 -36.97 5.87 31.34
C GLU A 800 -36.57 7.26 31.85
N VAL A 801 -37.43 8.27 31.64
CA VAL A 801 -37.23 9.63 32.15
C VAL A 801 -38.45 10.05 32.96
N VAL A 802 -38.23 10.74 34.08
CA VAL A 802 -39.31 11.21 34.97
C VAL A 802 -39.17 12.70 35.25
N ALA A 803 -40.28 13.42 35.40
CA ALA A 803 -40.26 14.87 35.65
C ALA A 803 -39.45 15.22 36.91
N GLN A 804 -38.67 16.30 36.85
CA GLN A 804 -37.68 16.65 37.89
C GLN A 804 -38.26 16.67 39.32
N GLY A 805 -37.53 16.06 40.25
CA GLY A 805 -37.95 15.84 41.64
C GLY A 805 -38.83 14.60 41.87
N SER A 806 -39.12 13.81 40.84
CA SER A 806 -39.76 12.49 40.96
C SER A 806 -38.74 11.39 41.28
N SER A 807 -39.19 10.30 41.90
CA SER A 807 -38.40 9.06 42.03
C SER A 807 -38.51 8.21 40.76
N CYS A 808 -37.43 7.50 40.40
CA CYS A 808 -37.47 6.50 39.33
C CYS A 808 -38.48 5.37 39.62
N PRO A 809 -39.06 4.72 38.59
CA PRO A 809 -40.01 3.62 38.78
C PRO A 809 -39.40 2.32 39.34
N ASP A 810 -40.25 1.41 39.81
CA ASP A 810 -39.83 0.09 40.30
C ASP A 810 -39.00 -0.66 39.24
N GLY A 811 -37.76 -1.05 39.61
CA GLY A 811 -36.81 -1.70 38.69
C GLY A 811 -35.82 -0.74 38.03
N TYR A 812 -35.99 0.57 38.17
CA TYR A 812 -35.06 1.59 37.69
C TYR A 812 -34.38 2.34 38.85
N ALA A 813 -33.21 2.92 38.59
CA ALA A 813 -32.50 3.80 39.50
C ALA A 813 -32.07 5.08 38.77
N ALA A 814 -31.83 6.17 39.50
CA ALA A 814 -31.14 7.32 38.93
C ALA A 814 -29.73 6.89 38.47
N GLY A 815 -29.23 7.46 37.38
CA GLY A 815 -27.96 7.02 36.80
C GLY A 815 -27.40 7.96 35.75
N ALA A 816 -26.21 7.60 35.26
CA ALA A 816 -25.58 8.17 34.08
C ALA A 816 -25.19 7.06 33.09
N PRO A 817 -25.18 7.34 31.78
CA PRO A 817 -24.59 6.46 30.78
C PRO A 817 -23.11 6.18 31.07
N ARG A 818 -22.67 4.94 30.85
CA ARG A 818 -21.26 4.51 30.89
C ARG A 818 -20.65 4.35 29.51
N LEU A 819 -21.50 4.16 28.50
CA LEU A 819 -21.16 3.82 27.11
C LEU A 819 -22.00 4.71 26.17
N ALA A 820 -21.51 4.97 24.96
CA ALA A 820 -22.20 5.74 23.93
C ALA A 820 -23.55 5.10 23.55
N VAL A 821 -23.63 3.77 23.51
CA VAL A 821 -24.90 3.04 23.30
C VAL A 821 -25.96 3.36 24.36
N GLU A 822 -25.55 3.52 25.62
CA GLU A 822 -26.46 3.94 26.69
C GLU A 822 -26.83 5.43 26.57
N ASN A 823 -25.87 6.26 26.15
CA ASN A 823 -26.08 7.69 25.92
C ASN A 823 -27.08 7.95 24.78
N ALA A 824 -26.94 7.22 23.69
CA ALA A 824 -27.87 7.22 22.56
C ALA A 824 -29.28 6.74 22.99
N ALA A 825 -29.37 5.65 23.75
CA ALA A 825 -30.64 5.15 24.26
C ALA A 825 -31.36 6.14 25.20
N LEU A 826 -30.63 6.78 26.12
CA LEU A 826 -31.17 7.83 26.99
C LEU A 826 -31.61 9.06 26.18
N ARG A 827 -30.83 9.49 25.17
CA ARG A 827 -31.21 10.59 24.28
C ARG A 827 -32.52 10.28 23.54
N VAL A 828 -32.69 9.07 23.02
CA VAL A 828 -33.93 8.63 22.36
C VAL A 828 -35.12 8.66 23.34
N ALA A 829 -34.95 8.14 24.56
CA ALA A 829 -36.00 8.20 25.59
C ALA A 829 -36.40 9.65 25.94
N LEU A 830 -35.43 10.56 26.03
CA LEU A 830 -35.65 11.96 26.35
C LEU A 830 -36.28 12.76 25.19
N GLN A 831 -35.91 12.45 23.94
CA GLN A 831 -36.49 13.07 22.74
C GLN A 831 -37.97 12.74 22.54
N MET A 832 -38.48 11.65 23.15
CA MET A 832 -39.90 11.32 23.14
C MET A 832 -40.75 12.28 24.00
N GLU A 833 -40.16 12.96 24.98
CA GLU A 833 -40.83 14.00 25.78
C GLU A 833 -40.76 15.36 25.07
N ALA A 834 -39.56 15.82 24.71
CA ALA A 834 -39.36 16.98 23.81
C ALA A 834 -37.97 17.01 23.17
N SER A 835 -37.85 17.67 22.01
CA SER A 835 -36.57 17.85 21.29
C SER A 835 -35.53 18.71 22.04
N ASP A 836 -35.98 19.52 22.98
CA ASP A 836 -35.20 20.42 23.84
C ASP A 836 -35.27 20.01 25.33
N ALA A 837 -35.74 18.80 25.63
CA ALA A 837 -35.76 18.26 26.99
C ALA A 837 -34.33 18.00 27.53
N THR A 838 -34.23 17.97 28.86
CA THR A 838 -32.98 17.77 29.60
C THR A 838 -33.19 16.76 30.73
N ALA A 839 -32.26 15.81 30.90
CA ALA A 839 -32.33 14.80 31.96
C ALA A 839 -31.14 14.90 32.90
N GLN A 840 -31.39 14.95 34.21
CA GLN A 840 -30.34 14.97 35.23
C GLN A 840 -29.66 13.60 35.27
N LEU A 841 -28.33 13.62 35.21
CA LEU A 841 -27.48 12.44 35.34
C LEU A 841 -26.96 12.32 36.78
N ASP A 842 -26.80 11.09 37.26
CA ASP A 842 -26.14 10.80 38.53
C ASP A 842 -24.61 10.72 38.32
N VAL A 843 -23.96 11.89 38.38
CA VAL A 843 -22.52 12.08 38.14
C VAL A 843 -21.89 12.84 39.30
N ASP A 844 -20.86 12.26 39.91
CA ASP A 844 -20.06 12.94 40.93
C ASP A 844 -19.00 13.86 40.29
N LEU A 845 -19.19 15.17 40.44
CA LEU A 845 -18.23 16.19 39.99
C LEU A 845 -17.08 16.44 40.98
N SER A 846 -17.11 15.86 42.19
CA SER A 846 -16.22 16.24 43.30
C SER A 846 -14.72 16.00 43.06
N ASN A 847 -14.38 15.11 42.11
CA ASN A 847 -13.01 14.83 41.67
C ASN A 847 -12.82 15.06 40.16
N PHE A 848 -13.74 15.76 39.49
CA PHE A 848 -13.67 16.00 38.05
C PHE A 848 -12.61 17.07 37.73
N PRO A 849 -11.64 16.83 36.83
CA PRO A 849 -10.56 17.77 36.58
C PRO A 849 -11.03 19.06 35.89
N ALA A 850 -10.53 20.19 36.38
CA ALA A 850 -10.61 21.46 35.67
C ALA A 850 -9.63 21.47 34.49
N ILE A 851 -10.05 21.96 33.32
CA ILE A 851 -9.08 22.47 32.33
C ILE A 851 -8.51 23.74 32.93
N SER A 852 -7.18 23.83 33.12
CA SER A 852 -6.60 25.07 33.61
C SER A 852 -6.38 26.05 32.46
N ALA A 853 -6.46 27.34 32.76
CA ALA A 853 -6.12 28.39 31.79
C ALA A 853 -4.63 28.37 31.37
N ALA A 854 -3.79 27.56 32.02
CA ALA A 854 -2.41 27.31 31.58
C ALA A 854 -2.33 26.19 30.53
N ASP A 855 -3.22 25.19 30.57
CA ASP A 855 -3.19 24.04 29.66
C ASP A 855 -3.80 24.39 28.30
N GLN A 856 -4.89 25.16 28.30
CA GLN A 856 -5.40 25.78 27.07
C GLN A 856 -4.36 26.73 26.49
N ALA A 857 -3.78 27.63 27.30
CA ALA A 857 -2.75 28.55 26.82
C ALA A 857 -1.46 27.84 26.35
N ALA A 858 -1.14 26.64 26.86
CA ALA A 858 -0.04 25.82 26.37
C ALA A 858 -0.37 25.20 25.00
N TYR A 859 -1.55 24.62 24.85
CA TYR A 859 -2.03 24.11 23.55
C TYR A 859 -2.11 25.23 22.48
N ASP A 860 -2.76 26.35 22.82
CA ASP A 860 -2.88 27.56 21.97
C ASP A 860 -1.52 28.13 21.53
N ALA A 861 -0.48 27.99 22.37
CA ALA A 861 0.86 28.52 22.13
C ALA A 861 1.81 27.52 21.45
N GLY A 862 1.41 26.27 21.28
CA GLY A 862 2.28 25.20 20.78
C GLY A 862 3.29 24.66 21.83
N ASP A 863 3.04 24.87 23.13
CA ASP A 863 3.95 24.49 24.20
C ASP A 863 3.75 23.04 24.67
N THR A 864 4.46 22.13 24.01
CA THR A 864 4.47 20.68 24.28
C THR A 864 5.11 20.29 25.62
N SER A 865 5.60 21.26 26.41
CA SER A 865 6.18 21.01 27.73
C SER A 865 5.17 20.90 28.87
N SER A 866 3.89 21.29 28.66
CA SER A 866 2.81 20.90 29.58
C SER A 866 2.45 19.43 29.35
N SER A 867 2.32 18.67 30.44
CA SER A 867 1.87 17.28 30.40
C SER A 867 0.35 17.14 30.50
N GLN A 868 -0.37 18.15 31.00
CA GLN A 868 -1.79 17.98 31.40
C GLN A 868 -2.77 18.00 30.20
N SER A 869 -2.35 18.46 29.03
CA SER A 869 -3.11 18.34 27.76
C SER A 869 -2.97 16.94 27.12
N ARG A 870 -2.54 15.92 27.88
CA ARG A 870 -2.40 14.50 27.49
C ARG A 870 -3.28 13.61 28.37
N VAL A 871 -3.81 12.54 27.80
CA VAL A 871 -4.88 11.71 28.37
C VAL A 871 -4.37 10.66 29.38
N GLY A 872 -3.55 11.09 30.36
CA GLY A 872 -3.04 10.23 31.44
C GLY A 872 -1.99 10.80 32.41
N ALA A 873 -1.50 12.03 32.21
CA ALA A 873 -0.22 12.45 32.82
C ALA A 873 -0.27 12.86 34.31
N ASP A 874 0.08 11.93 35.20
CA ASP A 874 0.45 12.22 36.60
C ASP A 874 1.90 12.73 36.69
N GLY A 875 2.12 13.89 37.32
CA GLY A 875 3.33 14.70 37.10
C GLY A 875 4.58 14.34 37.93
N THR A 876 5.63 13.78 37.29
CA THR A 876 7.04 13.83 37.77
C THR A 876 8.04 13.89 36.60
N ALA A 877 9.28 14.38 36.81
CA ALA A 877 10.15 14.86 35.72
C ALA A 877 11.66 14.53 35.83
N GLY A 878 12.30 14.30 34.67
CA GLY A 878 13.76 14.24 34.45
C GLY A 878 14.35 12.81 34.35
N SER A 879 15.40 12.53 33.56
CA SER A 879 16.25 13.40 32.73
C SER A 879 16.90 12.69 31.51
N THR A 880 17.45 13.47 30.57
CA THR A 880 17.93 13.06 29.22
C THR A 880 19.30 12.38 29.14
N VAL A 881 19.47 11.51 28.14
CA VAL A 881 20.76 10.99 27.58
C VAL A 881 20.71 11.10 26.04
N SER A 882 21.84 11.04 25.31
CA SER A 882 21.91 11.44 23.88
C SER A 882 22.77 10.54 22.97
N SER A 883 22.40 10.48 21.68
CA SER A 883 23.17 9.98 20.50
C SER A 883 23.37 8.44 20.38
N SER A 884 23.45 7.79 19.20
CA SER A 884 23.59 8.26 17.80
C SER A 884 23.14 7.26 16.68
N THR A 885 22.34 7.73 15.70
CA THR A 885 22.34 7.45 14.21
C THR A 885 22.32 6.03 13.58
N ALA A 886 21.20 5.68 12.88
CA ALA A 886 20.98 4.90 11.62
C ALA A 886 19.45 4.99 11.20
N VAL A 887 18.89 4.83 9.97
CA VAL A 887 19.28 4.42 8.57
C VAL A 887 19.25 2.91 8.23
N ALA A 888 18.64 2.36 7.13
CA ALA A 888 17.77 2.85 6.00
C ALA A 888 16.41 2.07 5.84
N THR A 889 15.27 2.53 5.27
CA THR A 889 13.79 2.22 5.59
C THR A 889 12.91 0.90 5.15
N ALA A 890 12.12 0.38 4.09
CA ALA A 890 11.45 0.45 2.67
C ALA A 890 10.44 -0.69 2.43
N THR A 891 9.33 -0.55 1.67
CA THR A 891 8.98 -0.35 0.21
C THR A 891 9.58 -1.31 -0.85
N TRP A 892 8.92 -1.73 -1.98
CA TRP A 892 7.60 -1.54 -2.63
C TRP A 892 7.05 -2.83 -3.35
N SER A 893 5.80 -3.27 -3.11
CA SER A 893 5.00 -4.20 -3.96
C SER A 893 4.37 -3.56 -5.19
N LEU A 894 3.94 -2.30 -5.15
CA LEU A 894 3.14 -1.69 -6.24
C LEU A 894 3.99 -1.19 -7.42
N ALA A 895 5.19 -1.76 -7.54
CA ALA A 895 5.86 -1.94 -8.82
C ALA A 895 5.73 -3.35 -9.40
N ALA A 896 4.87 -4.21 -8.85
CA ALA A 896 4.31 -5.44 -9.42
C ALA A 896 3.47 -5.19 -10.69
N ALA A 897 3.73 -4.07 -11.36
CA ALA A 897 3.08 -3.55 -12.54
C ALA A 897 3.87 -2.43 -13.27
N ALA A 898 5.02 -2.00 -12.71
CA ALA A 898 5.90 -0.92 -13.19
C ALA A 898 6.54 -1.17 -14.57
N ILE A 899 7.74 -1.77 -14.58
CA ILE A 899 8.52 -2.05 -15.78
C ILE A 899 9.25 -3.42 -15.83
N VAL A 900 9.95 -3.94 -14.80
CA VAL A 900 10.49 -5.35 -14.88
C VAL A 900 10.27 -6.27 -13.68
N LEU A 901 9.94 -5.82 -12.45
CA LEU A 901 9.05 -6.59 -11.56
C LEU A 901 7.60 -6.55 -12.10
N ALA A 902 7.46 -6.56 -13.43
CA ALA A 902 6.47 -5.81 -14.20
C ALA A 902 6.76 -5.78 -15.72
N LEU A 903 7.71 -6.62 -16.14
CA LEU A 903 7.83 -7.44 -17.35
C LEU A 903 8.33 -8.82 -16.85
N ALA A 904 7.89 -9.16 -15.64
CA ALA A 904 8.07 -10.40 -14.90
C ALA A 904 6.95 -10.55 -13.86
N ILE A 905 6.35 -9.43 -13.40
CA ILE A 905 4.91 -9.30 -13.07
C ILE A 905 4.15 -8.55 -14.21
N TYR A 906 4.66 -8.63 -15.45
CA TYR A 906 3.91 -8.57 -16.73
C TYR A 906 4.50 -9.66 -17.65
#